data_AF-A0A4S4BQ93-F1
#
_entry.id   AF-A0A4S4BQ93-F1
#
_cell.length_a   1.000
_cell.length_b   1.000
_cell.length_c   1.000
_cell.angle_alpha   90.00
_cell.angle_beta   90.00
_cell.angle_gamma   90.00
#
_symmetry.space_group_name_H-M   'P 1'
#
loop_
_entity.id
_entity.type
_entity.pdbx_description
1 polymer ?
#
loop_
_entity_poly.entity_id
_entity_poly.type
_entity_poly.pdbx_seq_one_letter_code
_entity_poly.pdbx_strand_id
1 'polypeptide(L)'
;MKMRSKAAWSTALSALLVASMLQIAPSKAVDAFDWYGQTDTGTFREEFNGTQLDSRKWLIAAKQWGGSNNGVVPENVKLEDGKLILEAHGDNYTGSVLGLKRDGSVPGGVKQGGSTRVGAAIASREYLGSGKYTMRAKIIGSLGVASTMWTFHYSEYYPGDPEFDRAANAGLVSPTADYYAYNHEIDIELPGRPGAAHTGQSFNRALFNTFTGENDGEYQTTYGSLGSVNVADGQFHDFSFEWHTGSDTETPRVDYYIDGVKVATNTSNIPVNAGRLWLGVWFPDAWAGGPPNFDAEAMEVDWFEFTPYHEPGDRWMPETFPDDGWESSDFRPMTAAEIDSRDPSANGEWRDDFDSAVLDPGNWLIAKKNWGGQLGNGETGQSWNGGVVPENVKLDGQGHLVLEAHGNYYNGLPLGINKTGAPRKDGKRVGAAIATTRYFGSGEYEVRMKVPNVNNGSPHGAVPAIWTFHYQEYDEGSPEYVANGGTGDYWASNHEIDVELPGRPGPAHTGMSFDKALFNTWQGERESPEEYHANFTELGENVAITDDGWHTFKFVWETGDAARNVLPSVEFYLDGVLKWTATGDDYVPNKPGRLWLGYWFPRNWGGEANFSTSQLLIDYVSIKPHDTGGAVVQSESYPLDGFAAWEEYPGYSSFPNGEPSPTPSPSPSPSPSPSPSPSPSPSPSPQTNLLANGDFSSGMTGWTQAAGTVAAPSGEMVLTGGSVTSRGEQTNIAVTPGKTYRLSGDLRNSSSGSWTYLGVGGTVTGVTNSQGTANTEAGMSSSSATQVWVQFTASSSTVTVYASFYKDQSGSGYADNLVLSEVI
;
A
#
# COMPACT_ATOMS: atom_id res chain seq x y z
N MET A 1 17.12 25.78 -64.50
CA MET A 1 17.73 26.35 -65.72
C MET A 1 17.82 27.87 -65.55
N LYS A 2 18.95 28.47 -65.96
CA LYS A 2 19.52 29.77 -65.54
C LYS A 2 18.64 31.02 -65.74
N MET A 3 19.09 32.10 -65.05
CA MET A 3 18.91 33.56 -65.25
C MET A 3 17.86 34.21 -64.32
N ARG A 4 18.03 35.36 -63.65
CA ARG A 4 18.90 36.57 -63.72
C ARG A 4 18.73 37.32 -62.37
N SER A 5 19.76 37.73 -61.63
CA SER A 5 20.59 38.96 -61.72
C SER A 5 19.92 40.30 -61.32
N LYS A 6 20.50 40.94 -60.28
CA LYS A 6 20.70 42.40 -60.05
C LYS A 6 19.42 43.24 -59.77
N ALA A 7 19.42 44.33 -58.99
CA ALA A 7 20.44 45.32 -58.67
C ALA A 7 20.08 46.09 -57.38
N ALA A 8 21.10 46.68 -56.76
CA ALA A 8 21.03 47.66 -55.67
C ALA A 8 20.46 49.03 -56.10
N TRP A 9 20.11 49.90 -55.14
CA TRP A 9 20.63 51.28 -54.97
C TRP A 9 20.15 51.92 -53.64
N SER A 10 20.99 52.85 -53.15
CA SER A 10 21.07 53.62 -51.90
C SER A 10 19.87 54.55 -51.58
N THR A 11 19.55 54.93 -50.33
CA THR A 11 20.22 56.00 -49.55
C THR A 11 19.61 56.18 -48.13
N ALA A 12 20.51 56.39 -47.15
CA ALA A 12 20.46 57.17 -45.90
C ALA A 12 19.14 57.46 -45.12
N LEU A 13 19.11 57.08 -43.83
CA LEU A 13 19.06 58.04 -42.71
C LEU A 13 19.39 57.34 -41.37
N SER A 14 20.25 57.97 -40.57
CA SER A 14 20.64 57.56 -39.22
C SER A 14 19.54 57.86 -38.19
N ALA A 15 19.25 56.93 -37.28
CA ALA A 15 19.18 57.12 -35.82
C ALA A 15 18.41 55.99 -35.11
N LEU A 16 19.07 55.40 -34.12
CA LEU A 16 18.55 54.65 -32.96
C LEU A 16 17.36 53.70 -33.20
N LEU A 17 17.65 52.40 -33.27
CA LEU A 17 16.98 51.43 -32.41
C LEU A 17 17.94 50.25 -32.19
N VAL A 18 18.31 50.02 -30.94
CA VAL A 18 18.98 48.80 -30.50
C VAL A 18 18.01 47.66 -30.82
N ALA A 19 18.27 46.94 -31.91
CA ALA A 19 17.57 45.71 -32.21
C ALA A 19 18.06 44.68 -31.20
N SER A 20 17.24 44.43 -30.19
CA SER A 20 17.23 43.20 -29.43
C SER A 20 17.24 42.03 -30.42
N MET A 21 18.43 41.42 -30.60
CA MET A 21 18.49 40.06 -31.09
C MET A 21 17.74 39.23 -30.07
N LEU A 22 16.51 38.84 -30.41
CA LEU A 22 15.88 37.69 -29.80
C LEU A 22 16.85 36.52 -30.04
N GLN A 23 17.70 36.25 -29.06
CA GLN A 23 18.11 34.89 -28.81
C GLN A 23 16.80 34.13 -28.66
N ILE A 24 16.50 33.28 -29.64
CA ILE A 24 15.57 32.19 -29.42
C ILE A 24 16.27 31.38 -28.32
N ALA A 25 15.84 31.62 -27.08
CA ALA A 25 16.21 30.76 -25.98
C ALA A 25 15.89 29.32 -26.42
N PRO A 26 16.73 28.33 -26.08
CA PRO A 26 16.29 26.94 -26.19
C PRO A 26 14.91 26.87 -25.53
N SER A 27 13.94 26.30 -26.24
CA SER A 27 12.64 26.01 -25.67
C SER A 27 12.89 25.37 -24.32
N LYS A 28 12.40 25.98 -23.23
CA LYS A 28 12.35 25.31 -21.94
C LYS A 28 11.84 23.90 -22.21
N ALA A 29 12.60 22.89 -21.79
CA ALA A 29 12.06 21.54 -21.69
C ALA A 29 10.70 21.68 -21.02
N VAL A 30 9.68 21.09 -21.63
CA VAL A 30 8.34 21.00 -21.04
C VAL A 30 8.56 20.49 -19.62
N ASP A 31 8.14 21.24 -18.60
CA ASP A 31 8.23 20.80 -17.22
C ASP A 31 7.67 19.37 -17.20
N ALA A 32 8.52 18.38 -16.92
CA ALA A 32 8.11 16.99 -16.91
C ALA A 32 6.91 16.91 -15.96
N PHE A 33 5.79 16.41 -16.47
CA PHE A 33 4.62 16.19 -15.66
C PHE A 33 5.07 15.26 -14.54
N ASP A 34 5.06 15.74 -13.30
CA ASP A 34 5.35 14.91 -12.14
C ASP A 34 4.19 13.92 -11.99
N TRP A 35 4.33 12.78 -12.66
CA TRP A 35 3.32 11.73 -12.72
C TRP A 35 3.08 11.08 -11.35
N TYR A 36 4.06 11.16 -10.46
CA TYR A 36 4.06 10.50 -9.15
C TYR A 36 3.85 11.46 -7.97
N GLY A 37 3.66 12.75 -8.24
CA GLY A 37 3.25 13.75 -7.26
C GLY A 37 4.20 13.91 -6.08
N GLN A 38 5.51 13.84 -6.29
CA GLN A 38 6.46 13.94 -5.20
C GLN A 38 6.45 15.34 -4.59
N THR A 39 6.09 15.39 -3.32
CA THR A 39 6.31 16.57 -2.48
C THR A 39 7.74 16.55 -1.94
N ASP A 40 8.34 17.73 -1.86
CA ASP A 40 9.69 18.07 -1.41
C ASP A 40 9.94 17.64 0.06
N THR A 41 10.04 16.32 0.32
CA THR A 41 9.85 15.72 1.66
C THR A 41 11.15 15.36 2.41
N GLY A 42 12.32 15.56 1.80
CA GLY A 42 13.62 15.32 2.45
C GLY A 42 14.21 13.94 2.17
N THR A 43 14.95 13.40 3.15
CA THR A 43 15.69 12.13 3.02
C THR A 43 14.74 10.93 3.15
N PHE A 44 14.75 10.01 2.18
CA PHE A 44 14.12 8.68 2.31
C PHE A 44 15.05 7.77 3.12
N ARG A 45 14.61 7.32 4.29
CA ARG A 45 15.42 6.47 5.18
C ARG A 45 14.63 5.25 5.66
N GLU A 46 15.31 4.12 5.70
CA GLU A 46 14.81 2.86 6.26
C GLU A 46 15.85 2.25 7.20
N GLU A 47 15.41 1.87 8.40
CA GLU A 47 16.24 1.26 9.45
C GLU A 47 15.88 -0.22 9.68
N PHE A 48 14.84 -0.74 9.02
CA PHE A 48 14.42 -2.14 9.08
C PHE A 48 14.13 -2.67 10.51
N ASN A 49 13.77 -1.77 11.44
CA ASN A 49 13.46 -2.08 12.84
C ASN A 49 12.05 -2.66 13.07
N GLY A 50 11.23 -2.74 12.02
CA GLY A 50 9.89 -3.31 12.09
C GLY A 50 9.90 -4.84 12.26
N THR A 51 8.74 -5.39 12.61
CA THR A 51 8.51 -6.85 12.56
C THR A 51 8.14 -7.32 11.15
N GLN A 52 7.74 -6.40 10.28
CA GLN A 52 7.45 -6.60 8.87
C GLN A 52 8.05 -5.44 8.06
N LEU A 53 8.40 -5.70 6.80
CA LEU A 53 8.88 -4.67 5.90
C LEU A 53 7.78 -3.61 5.71
N ASP A 54 8.12 -2.33 5.81
CA ASP A 54 7.14 -1.26 5.61
C ASP A 54 6.65 -1.29 4.17
N SER A 55 5.49 -1.91 3.99
CA SER A 55 4.87 -2.14 2.70
C SER A 55 4.49 -0.85 2.00
N ARG A 56 4.48 0.30 2.68
CA ARG A 56 4.26 1.63 2.08
C ARG A 56 5.52 2.12 1.37
N LYS A 57 6.69 1.67 1.81
CA LYS A 57 7.99 2.05 1.24
C LYS A 57 8.50 1.02 0.27
N TRP A 58 8.20 -0.26 0.48
CA TRP A 58 8.87 -1.36 -0.22
C TRP A 58 7.88 -2.35 -0.87
N LEU A 59 8.33 -2.88 -1.99
CA LEU A 59 7.78 -4.02 -2.73
C LEU A 59 8.69 -5.21 -2.50
N ILE A 60 8.11 -6.40 -2.42
CA ILE A 60 8.85 -7.66 -2.38
C ILE A 60 8.81 -8.27 -3.77
N ALA A 61 9.98 -8.63 -4.30
CA ALA A 61 10.09 -9.20 -5.63
C ALA A 61 9.72 -10.69 -5.64
N ALA A 62 8.97 -11.10 -6.64
CA ALA A 62 8.63 -12.47 -6.98
C ALA A 62 8.80 -12.64 -8.49
N LYS A 63 10.07 -12.70 -8.94
CA LYS A 63 10.41 -12.73 -10.37
C LYS A 63 11.66 -13.55 -10.65
N GLN A 64 11.67 -14.17 -11.83
CA GLN A 64 12.85 -14.82 -12.38
C GLN A 64 13.39 -14.07 -13.59
N TRP A 65 14.68 -13.71 -13.53
CA TRP A 65 15.42 -13.12 -14.65
C TRP A 65 16.79 -13.80 -14.83
N GLY A 66 17.38 -13.57 -16.00
CA GLY A 66 18.59 -14.27 -16.42
C GLY A 66 18.38 -15.77 -16.67
N GLY A 67 19.49 -16.50 -16.79
CA GLY A 67 19.51 -17.95 -17.00
C GLY A 67 20.10 -18.70 -15.81
N SER A 68 19.85 -20.01 -15.75
CA SER A 68 20.51 -20.94 -14.82
C SER A 68 20.27 -20.70 -13.31
N ASN A 69 19.14 -20.08 -12.96
CA ASN A 69 18.69 -19.83 -11.58
C ASN A 69 17.17 -20.06 -11.45
N ASN A 70 16.64 -19.95 -10.23
CA ASN A 70 15.20 -20.03 -9.95
C ASN A 70 14.63 -18.71 -9.39
N GLY A 71 15.19 -17.57 -9.82
CA GLY A 71 14.69 -16.23 -9.49
C GLY A 71 14.91 -15.78 -8.05
N VAL A 72 14.19 -14.74 -7.68
CA VAL A 72 14.07 -14.24 -6.31
C VAL A 72 12.66 -14.48 -5.79
N VAL A 73 12.54 -14.83 -4.52
CA VAL A 73 11.24 -15.14 -3.91
C VAL A 73 11.00 -14.41 -2.60
N PRO A 74 9.74 -14.17 -2.24
CA PRO A 74 9.38 -13.44 -1.03
C PRO A 74 9.77 -14.15 0.26
N GLU A 75 9.79 -15.49 0.26
CA GLU A 75 10.12 -16.29 1.46
C GLU A 75 11.56 -16.09 1.94
N ASN A 76 12.41 -15.55 1.06
CA ASN A 76 13.80 -15.26 1.37
C ASN A 76 14.01 -13.80 1.82
N VAL A 77 12.95 -13.00 1.95
CA VAL A 77 12.97 -11.64 2.49
C VAL A 77 12.45 -11.67 3.93
N LYS A 78 13.27 -11.29 4.90
CA LYS A 78 12.91 -11.31 6.33
C LYS A 78 13.39 -10.05 7.04
N LEU A 79 12.76 -9.71 8.17
CA LEU A 79 13.31 -8.76 9.13
C LEU A 79 13.75 -9.49 10.39
N GLU A 80 15.00 -9.31 10.81
CA GLU A 80 15.55 -9.95 12.01
C GLU A 80 16.55 -9.01 12.68
N ASP A 81 16.44 -8.87 14.01
CA ASP A 81 17.34 -8.05 14.83
C ASP A 81 17.57 -6.63 14.29
N GLY A 82 16.50 -5.99 13.81
CA GLY A 82 16.52 -4.63 13.24
C GLY A 82 17.22 -4.53 11.89
N LYS A 83 17.26 -5.62 11.12
CA LYS A 83 17.89 -5.67 9.79
C LYS A 83 16.98 -6.32 8.78
N LEU A 84 17.16 -5.93 7.53
CA LEU A 84 16.66 -6.70 6.39
C LEU A 84 17.62 -7.85 6.10
N ILE A 85 17.06 -9.06 6.02
CA ILE A 85 17.76 -10.28 5.67
C ILE A 85 17.30 -10.71 4.27
N LEU A 86 18.22 -10.71 3.32
CA LEU A 86 18.01 -11.23 1.96
C LEU A 86 18.76 -12.56 1.84
N GLU A 87 18.02 -13.66 1.99
CA GLU A 87 18.56 -15.02 1.99
C GLU A 87 18.75 -15.55 0.55
N ALA A 88 19.81 -16.33 0.35
CA ALA A 88 20.14 -17.00 -0.89
C ALA A 88 20.33 -18.49 -0.63
N HIS A 89 19.71 -19.33 -1.45
CA HIS A 89 19.82 -20.79 -1.38
C HIS A 89 20.81 -21.30 -2.42
N GLY A 90 21.92 -21.89 -2.00
CA GLY A 90 22.96 -22.39 -2.90
C GLY A 90 22.65 -23.78 -3.45
N ASP A 91 23.63 -24.39 -4.10
CA ASP A 91 23.52 -25.72 -4.73
C ASP A 91 23.35 -26.86 -3.71
N ASN A 92 23.63 -26.62 -2.42
CA ASN A 92 23.46 -27.61 -1.35
C ASN A 92 22.13 -27.48 -0.60
N TYR A 93 21.26 -26.53 -0.96
CA TYR A 93 20.00 -26.30 -0.24
C TYR A 93 19.04 -27.48 -0.38
N THR A 94 18.54 -27.96 0.77
CA THR A 94 17.60 -29.09 0.85
C THR A 94 16.26 -28.73 1.51
N GLY A 95 16.03 -27.44 1.80
CA GLY A 95 14.79 -26.97 2.39
C GLY A 95 13.62 -26.96 1.40
N SER A 96 12.45 -26.55 1.88
CA SER A 96 11.19 -26.61 1.14
C SER A 96 10.87 -25.36 0.33
N VAL A 97 11.66 -24.29 0.44
CA VAL A 97 11.44 -23.08 -0.37
C VAL A 97 11.74 -23.41 -1.82
N LEU A 98 10.75 -23.19 -2.69
CA LEU A 98 10.87 -23.37 -4.12
C LEU A 98 11.04 -22.02 -4.79
N GLY A 99 11.92 -21.95 -5.77
CA GLY A 99 12.04 -20.79 -6.64
C GLY A 99 11.00 -20.76 -7.75
N LEU A 100 11.17 -19.78 -8.64
CA LEU A 100 10.29 -19.51 -9.77
C LEU A 100 10.85 -20.09 -11.06
N LYS A 101 9.94 -20.52 -11.93
CA LYS A 101 10.21 -20.96 -13.30
C LYS A 101 9.48 -20.03 -14.25
N ARG A 102 10.21 -19.36 -15.13
CA ARG A 102 9.60 -18.55 -16.20
C ARG A 102 9.13 -19.45 -17.34
N ASP A 103 7.81 -19.55 -17.50
CA ASP A 103 7.15 -20.25 -18.61
C ASP A 103 6.16 -19.35 -19.38
N GLY A 104 6.02 -18.09 -18.95
CA GLY A 104 5.14 -17.10 -19.56
C GLY A 104 3.67 -17.23 -19.14
N SER A 105 3.31 -18.16 -18.26
CA SER A 105 1.91 -18.32 -17.82
C SER A 105 1.50 -17.35 -16.73
N VAL A 106 2.45 -16.74 -16.02
CA VAL A 106 2.21 -15.69 -15.03
C VAL A 106 3.35 -14.65 -15.09
N PRO A 107 3.05 -13.36 -14.85
CA PRO A 107 4.03 -12.35 -14.45
C PRO A 107 5.01 -12.90 -13.40
N GLY A 108 6.30 -12.57 -13.52
CA GLY A 108 7.33 -13.07 -12.59
C GLY A 108 7.75 -14.55 -12.71
N GLY A 109 6.83 -15.46 -13.07
CA GLY A 109 7.05 -16.92 -13.21
C GLY A 109 6.29 -17.76 -12.17
N VAL A 110 6.15 -19.06 -12.41
CA VAL A 110 5.41 -19.98 -11.52
C VAL A 110 6.33 -20.59 -10.46
N LYS A 111 5.86 -20.79 -9.21
CA LYS A 111 6.64 -21.46 -8.14
C LYS A 111 6.68 -22.98 -8.30
N GLN A 112 7.26 -23.38 -9.42
CA GLN A 112 7.61 -24.76 -9.78
C GLN A 112 9.09 -24.85 -10.16
N GLY A 113 9.89 -23.87 -9.75
CA GLY A 113 11.34 -23.88 -9.91
C GLY A 113 12.00 -24.91 -8.97
N GLY A 114 13.30 -25.06 -9.13
CA GLY A 114 14.12 -25.76 -8.15
C GLY A 114 14.21 -25.01 -6.82
N SER A 115 14.62 -25.70 -5.76
CA SER A 115 14.87 -25.12 -4.44
C SER A 115 16.28 -24.51 -4.31
N THR A 116 17.16 -24.73 -5.28
CA THR A 116 18.51 -24.19 -5.29
C THR A 116 18.60 -22.94 -6.16
N ARG A 117 19.59 -22.09 -5.93
CA ARG A 117 19.80 -20.83 -6.65
C ARG A 117 18.56 -19.93 -6.63
N VAL A 118 17.97 -19.82 -5.45
CA VAL A 118 16.81 -18.99 -5.14
C VAL A 118 17.29 -17.80 -4.30
N GLY A 119 17.08 -16.60 -4.79
CA GLY A 119 17.50 -15.36 -4.14
C GLY A 119 16.35 -14.61 -3.46
N ALA A 120 16.61 -13.35 -3.14
CA ALA A 120 15.67 -12.42 -2.53
C ALA A 120 15.92 -11.00 -3.06
N ALA A 121 14.87 -10.23 -3.29
CA ALA A 121 15.01 -8.81 -3.57
C ALA A 121 13.79 -8.01 -3.11
N ILE A 122 14.03 -6.75 -2.77
CA ILE A 122 13.00 -5.76 -2.53
C ILE A 122 13.25 -4.54 -3.41
N ALA A 123 12.19 -3.79 -3.72
CA ALA A 123 12.29 -2.54 -4.44
C ALA A 123 11.53 -1.42 -3.72
N SER A 124 11.95 -0.16 -3.83
CA SER A 124 11.17 0.97 -3.33
C SER A 124 9.86 1.10 -4.12
N ARG A 125 8.79 1.52 -3.45
CA ARG A 125 7.56 1.94 -4.15
C ARG A 125 7.74 3.26 -4.86
N GLU A 126 8.38 4.20 -4.15
CA GLU A 126 8.76 5.49 -4.71
C GLU A 126 9.83 5.32 -5.79
N TYR A 127 9.70 6.12 -6.84
CA TYR A 127 10.74 6.32 -7.84
C TYR A 127 11.71 7.36 -7.30
N LEU A 128 13.00 7.08 -7.31
CA LEU A 128 14.01 7.95 -6.74
C LEU A 128 14.87 8.53 -7.87
N GLY A 129 15.08 9.86 -7.85
CA GLY A 129 15.81 10.62 -8.87
C GLY A 129 17.28 10.84 -8.52
N SER A 130 17.90 11.90 -9.06
CA SER A 130 19.28 12.28 -8.72
C SER A 130 19.45 12.46 -7.21
N GLY A 131 20.62 12.07 -6.71
CA GLY A 131 20.90 12.11 -5.27
C GLY A 131 21.99 11.15 -4.81
N LYS A 132 22.14 11.08 -3.49
CA LYS A 132 23.04 10.15 -2.83
C LYS A 132 22.27 8.96 -2.27
N TYR A 133 22.67 7.77 -2.68
CA TYR A 133 22.12 6.50 -2.23
C TYR A 133 23.17 5.83 -1.35
N THR A 134 22.79 5.34 -0.18
CA THR A 134 23.69 4.61 0.72
C THR A 134 22.98 3.44 1.37
N MET A 135 23.54 2.25 1.20
CA MET A 135 23.15 1.03 1.89
C MET A 135 24.28 0.62 2.84
N ARG A 136 23.97 0.40 4.11
CA ARG A 136 24.90 -0.24 5.04
C ARG A 136 24.58 -1.72 5.12
N ALA A 137 25.48 -2.57 4.65
CA ALA A 137 25.23 -4.01 4.56
C ALA A 137 26.46 -4.86 4.87
N LYS A 138 26.19 -6.10 5.31
CA LYS A 138 27.13 -7.21 5.30
C LYS A 138 26.74 -8.13 4.15
N ILE A 139 27.62 -8.24 3.16
CA ILE A 139 27.36 -9.00 1.94
C ILE A 139 27.66 -10.50 2.10
N ILE A 140 27.17 -11.29 1.13
CA ILE A 140 27.50 -12.72 1.03
C ILE A 140 28.96 -12.88 0.54
N GLY A 141 29.75 -13.67 1.28
CA GLY A 141 31.18 -13.88 0.98
C GLY A 141 31.48 -15.08 0.09
N SER A 142 30.46 -15.83 -0.32
CA SER A 142 30.56 -16.97 -1.24
C SER A 142 30.41 -16.53 -2.70
N LEU A 143 31.19 -17.16 -3.59
CA LEU A 143 31.04 -16.95 -5.04
C LEU A 143 29.80 -17.66 -5.59
N GLY A 144 29.34 -17.26 -6.77
CA GLY A 144 28.23 -17.89 -7.50
C GLY A 144 26.88 -17.25 -7.21
N VAL A 145 26.85 -16.27 -6.30
CA VAL A 145 25.73 -15.43 -5.93
C VAL A 145 26.18 -13.97 -5.96
N ALA A 146 25.27 -13.07 -6.32
CA ALA A 146 25.51 -11.64 -6.34
C ALA A 146 24.83 -10.97 -5.15
N SER A 147 25.52 -10.09 -4.46
CA SER A 147 24.94 -9.09 -3.54
C SER A 147 24.89 -7.74 -4.26
N THR A 148 23.72 -7.13 -4.34
CA THR A 148 23.48 -6.00 -5.24
C THR A 148 22.65 -4.88 -4.59
N MET A 149 22.94 -3.66 -5.02
CA MET A 149 22.09 -2.47 -4.85
C MET A 149 22.02 -1.78 -6.20
N TRP A 150 20.82 -1.51 -6.72
CA TRP A 150 20.67 -0.87 -8.01
C TRP A 150 19.43 0.02 -8.10
N THR A 151 19.38 0.92 -9.08
CA THR A 151 18.14 1.61 -9.48
C THR A 151 17.63 1.03 -10.78
N PHE A 152 16.32 0.98 -11.01
CA PHE A 152 15.77 0.44 -12.24
C PHE A 152 14.50 1.19 -12.68
N HIS A 153 14.43 1.52 -13.97
CA HIS A 153 13.24 2.03 -14.66
C HIS A 153 13.17 1.40 -16.05
N TYR A 154 12.08 0.70 -16.35
CA TYR A 154 11.90 0.01 -17.62
C TYR A 154 10.70 0.50 -18.42
N SER A 155 10.90 0.69 -19.73
CA SER A 155 9.86 1.00 -20.69
C SER A 155 10.05 0.26 -22.00
N GLU A 156 8.96 -0.15 -22.63
CA GLU A 156 8.93 -0.65 -24.00
C GLU A 156 8.28 0.36 -24.92
N TYR A 157 8.96 0.62 -26.04
CA TYR A 157 8.39 1.38 -27.16
C TYR A 157 8.17 0.44 -28.33
N TYR A 158 7.00 0.52 -28.96
CA TYR A 158 6.60 -0.38 -30.04
C TYR A 158 6.71 0.30 -31.42
N PRO A 159 6.80 -0.44 -32.54
CA PRO A 159 6.82 0.12 -33.88
C PRO A 159 5.73 1.17 -34.14
N GLY A 160 6.14 2.36 -34.60
CA GLY A 160 5.26 3.51 -34.80
C GLY A 160 5.25 4.50 -33.63
N ASP A 161 5.85 4.15 -32.49
CA ASP A 161 6.18 5.12 -31.45
C ASP A 161 7.37 6.00 -31.89
N PRO A 162 7.32 7.33 -31.69
CA PRO A 162 8.44 8.22 -32.03
C PRO A 162 9.79 7.81 -31.42
N GLU A 163 9.78 7.22 -30.22
CA GLU A 163 10.99 6.77 -29.53
C GLU A 163 11.54 5.47 -30.11
N PHE A 164 10.67 4.52 -30.49
CA PHE A 164 11.07 3.34 -31.27
C PHE A 164 11.68 3.75 -32.61
N ASP A 165 11.03 4.67 -33.33
CA ASP A 165 11.51 5.18 -34.61
C ASP A 165 12.88 5.87 -34.45
N ARG A 166 13.07 6.64 -33.38
CA ARG A 166 14.36 7.25 -33.05
C ARG A 166 15.44 6.18 -32.82
N ALA A 167 15.16 5.18 -31.99
CA ALA A 167 16.09 4.10 -31.68
C ALA A 167 16.44 3.27 -32.94
N ALA A 168 15.46 2.95 -33.78
CA ALA A 168 15.66 2.23 -35.03
C ALA A 168 16.52 3.03 -36.02
N ASN A 169 16.27 4.34 -36.14
CA ASN A 169 17.08 5.24 -36.99
C ASN A 169 18.51 5.41 -36.47
N ALA A 170 18.71 5.34 -35.16
CA ALA A 170 20.03 5.35 -34.52
C ALA A 170 20.75 3.98 -34.61
N GLY A 171 20.06 2.93 -35.07
CA GLY A 171 20.60 1.57 -35.15
C GLY A 171 20.71 0.85 -33.81
N LEU A 172 20.01 1.34 -32.78
CA LEU A 172 19.98 0.76 -31.44
C LEU A 172 19.07 -0.48 -31.37
N VAL A 173 18.04 -0.49 -32.22
CA VAL A 173 17.09 -1.61 -32.36
C VAL A 173 16.86 -1.92 -33.84
N SER A 174 16.51 -3.18 -34.16
CA SER A 174 16.10 -3.56 -35.51
C SER A 174 14.78 -2.87 -35.87
N PRO A 175 14.61 -2.32 -37.09
CA PRO A 175 13.32 -1.81 -37.56
C PRO A 175 12.20 -2.87 -37.62
N THR A 176 12.52 -4.14 -37.44
CA THR A 176 11.58 -5.27 -37.38
C THR A 176 11.49 -5.90 -35.99
N ALA A 177 12.07 -5.28 -34.96
CA ALA A 177 11.90 -5.75 -33.59
C ALA A 177 10.48 -5.50 -33.12
N ASP A 178 9.99 -6.36 -32.23
CA ASP A 178 8.65 -6.21 -31.65
C ASP A 178 8.56 -4.98 -30.75
N TYR A 179 9.65 -4.63 -30.07
CA TYR A 179 9.77 -3.45 -29.22
C TYR A 179 11.24 -3.01 -29.06
N TYR A 180 11.43 -1.82 -28.50
CA TYR A 180 12.70 -1.28 -28.02
C TYR A 180 12.67 -1.23 -26.49
N ALA A 181 13.58 -1.97 -25.85
CA ALA A 181 13.78 -1.98 -24.40
C ALA A 181 14.55 -0.73 -23.97
N TYR A 182 13.86 0.20 -23.31
CA TYR A 182 14.43 1.42 -22.77
C TYR A 182 14.60 1.26 -21.26
N ASN A 183 15.85 1.17 -20.80
CA ASN A 183 16.21 0.88 -19.41
C ASN A 183 17.10 1.99 -18.83
N HIS A 184 16.75 2.52 -17.66
CA HIS A 184 17.59 3.44 -16.89
C HIS A 184 17.98 2.81 -15.55
N GLU A 185 19.27 2.52 -15.38
CA GLU A 185 19.76 1.73 -14.25
C GLU A 185 21.19 2.12 -13.82
N ILE A 186 21.47 1.94 -12.52
CA ILE A 186 22.75 2.22 -11.85
C ILE A 186 23.01 1.10 -10.85
N ASP A 187 24.16 0.45 -10.93
CA ASP A 187 24.42 -0.74 -10.12
C ASP A 187 25.66 -0.63 -9.22
N ILE A 188 25.55 -1.24 -8.06
CA ILE A 188 26.68 -1.80 -7.31
C ILE A 188 26.47 -3.31 -7.22
N GLU A 189 27.36 -4.10 -7.84
CA GLU A 189 27.29 -5.57 -7.82
C GLU A 189 28.59 -6.21 -7.33
N LEU A 190 28.44 -7.19 -6.45
CA LEU A 190 29.52 -7.95 -5.82
C LEU A 190 29.26 -9.45 -5.98
N PRO A 191 30.27 -10.28 -6.29
CA PRO A 191 31.68 -9.94 -6.49
C PRO A 191 31.97 -9.27 -7.85
N GLY A 192 32.94 -8.36 -7.87
CA GLY A 192 33.46 -7.79 -9.11
C GLY A 192 34.58 -8.59 -9.76
N ARG A 193 35.07 -8.13 -10.91
CA ARG A 193 36.14 -8.77 -11.70
C ARG A 193 37.04 -7.74 -12.37
N PRO A 194 38.26 -8.10 -12.83
CA PRO A 194 39.23 -7.14 -13.37
C PRO A 194 38.91 -6.63 -14.79
N GLY A 195 37.95 -7.23 -15.50
CA GLY A 195 37.58 -6.82 -16.85
C GLY A 195 36.45 -7.65 -17.45
N ALA A 196 36.18 -7.47 -18.73
CA ALA A 196 35.02 -8.07 -19.41
C ALA A 196 34.97 -9.61 -19.35
N ALA A 197 36.11 -10.29 -19.38
CA ALA A 197 36.16 -11.74 -19.25
C ALA A 197 35.61 -12.18 -17.88
N HIS A 198 34.71 -13.17 -17.86
CA HIS A 198 34.11 -13.74 -16.64
C HIS A 198 35.12 -14.61 -15.86
N THR A 199 36.24 -14.02 -15.45
CA THR A 199 37.33 -14.67 -14.73
C THR A 199 37.95 -13.71 -13.72
N GLY A 200 38.43 -14.24 -12.59
CA GLY A 200 39.12 -13.44 -11.57
C GLY A 200 38.16 -12.67 -10.65
N GLN A 201 36.97 -13.23 -10.41
CA GLN A 201 36.00 -12.69 -9.47
C GLN A 201 36.56 -12.61 -8.05
N SER A 202 36.29 -11.52 -7.35
CA SER A 202 36.82 -11.26 -6.01
C SER A 202 36.05 -10.13 -5.30
N PHE A 203 35.95 -10.20 -3.98
CA PHE A 203 35.27 -9.20 -3.14
C PHE A 203 36.13 -7.99 -2.75
N ASN A 204 37.34 -7.86 -3.31
CA ASN A 204 38.06 -6.57 -3.35
C ASN A 204 37.82 -5.84 -4.68
N ARG A 205 36.78 -6.23 -5.42
CA ARG A 205 36.32 -5.62 -6.67
C ARG A 205 34.80 -5.57 -6.67
N ALA A 206 34.25 -4.62 -7.42
CA ALA A 206 32.82 -4.49 -7.67
C ALA A 206 32.56 -4.18 -9.16
N LEU A 207 31.37 -4.49 -9.65
CA LEU A 207 30.87 -3.97 -10.92
C LEU A 207 30.03 -2.72 -10.62
N PHE A 208 30.36 -1.64 -11.32
CA PHE A 208 29.66 -0.38 -11.22
C PHE A 208 29.10 -0.05 -12.60
N ASN A 209 27.84 -0.38 -12.83
CA ASN A 209 27.23 -0.26 -14.15
C ASN A 209 26.31 0.96 -14.22
N THR A 210 26.17 1.52 -15.41
CA THR A 210 25.10 2.47 -15.73
C THR A 210 24.48 2.10 -17.07
N PHE A 211 23.16 2.21 -17.17
CA PHE A 211 22.38 1.85 -18.36
C PHE A 211 21.47 2.98 -18.79
N THR A 212 21.32 3.12 -20.12
CA THR A 212 20.29 3.93 -20.79
C THR A 212 19.47 3.11 -21.80
N GLY A 213 19.70 1.80 -21.83
CA GLY A 213 19.09 0.79 -22.69
C GLY A 213 19.75 -0.57 -22.44
N GLU A 214 19.20 -1.65 -23.02
CA GLU A 214 19.73 -3.01 -22.85
C GLU A 214 20.67 -3.46 -23.97
N ASN A 215 20.78 -2.70 -25.07
CA ASN A 215 21.57 -3.11 -26.22
C ASN A 215 23.06 -2.74 -26.08
N ASP A 216 23.89 -3.37 -26.92
CA ASP A 216 25.31 -3.06 -26.99
C ASP A 216 25.55 -1.57 -27.26
N GLY A 217 26.29 -0.92 -26.34
CA GLY A 217 26.60 0.51 -26.41
C GLY A 217 25.70 1.40 -25.55
N GLU A 218 24.61 0.86 -25.02
CA GLU A 218 23.65 1.60 -24.17
C GLU A 218 23.92 1.44 -22.67
N TYR A 219 25.00 0.75 -22.31
CA TYR A 219 25.45 0.56 -20.94
C TYR A 219 26.97 0.69 -20.82
N GLN A 220 27.44 0.93 -19.59
CA GLN A 220 28.86 0.99 -19.29
C GLN A 220 29.15 0.29 -17.96
N THR A 221 29.90 -0.81 -18.02
CA THR A 221 30.46 -1.46 -16.82
C THR A 221 31.79 -0.82 -16.44
N THR A 222 31.90 -0.37 -15.19
CA THR A 222 33.16 0.04 -14.58
C THR A 222 33.66 -1.06 -13.64
N TYR A 223 34.81 -1.66 -13.97
CA TYR A 223 35.45 -2.74 -13.21
C TYR A 223 36.24 -2.18 -12.02
N GLY A 224 35.52 -1.86 -10.94
CA GLY A 224 36.06 -1.21 -9.75
C GLY A 224 37.06 -2.07 -8.98
N SER A 225 38.17 -1.45 -8.54
CA SER A 225 39.11 -2.05 -7.59
C SER A 225 38.94 -1.36 -6.24
N LEU A 226 38.62 -2.13 -5.20
CA LEU A 226 38.44 -1.64 -3.83
C LEU A 226 39.77 -1.54 -3.05
N GLY A 227 40.89 -1.78 -3.75
CA GLY A 227 42.23 -1.71 -3.19
C GLY A 227 42.49 -2.85 -2.22
N SER A 228 42.87 -2.52 -0.98
CA SER A 228 43.09 -3.50 0.09
C SER A 228 41.82 -3.91 0.82
N VAL A 229 40.70 -3.21 0.59
CA VAL A 229 39.42 -3.53 1.23
C VAL A 229 38.83 -4.77 0.56
N ASN A 230 38.54 -5.78 1.37
CA ASN A 230 37.75 -6.94 0.98
C ASN A 230 36.43 -6.83 1.72
N VAL A 231 35.34 -6.51 1.03
CA VAL A 231 34.03 -6.27 1.65
C VAL A 231 33.33 -7.56 2.11
N ALA A 232 33.89 -8.73 1.78
CA ALA A 232 33.44 -10.03 2.29
C ALA A 232 34.27 -10.46 3.53
N ASP A 233 34.46 -9.57 4.49
CA ASP A 233 35.20 -9.83 5.74
C ASP A 233 34.28 -10.14 6.94
N GLY A 234 32.98 -10.21 6.70
CA GLY A 234 31.94 -10.45 7.71
C GLY A 234 31.56 -9.21 8.53
N GLN A 235 32.04 -8.03 8.15
CA GLN A 235 31.65 -6.75 8.75
C GLN A 235 30.62 -6.00 7.89
N PHE A 236 30.00 -4.98 8.49
CA PHE A 236 29.16 -4.04 7.76
C PHE A 236 30.02 -2.99 7.07
N HIS A 237 29.71 -2.76 5.79
CA HIS A 237 30.29 -1.72 4.97
C HIS A 237 29.20 -0.79 4.43
N ASP A 238 29.56 0.46 4.17
CA ASP A 238 28.67 1.41 3.49
C ASP A 238 28.94 1.36 1.98
N PHE A 239 27.91 1.01 1.21
CA PHE A 239 27.91 1.01 -0.26
C PHE A 239 27.11 2.22 -0.73
N SER A 240 27.75 3.14 -1.45
CA SER A 240 27.09 4.35 -1.91
C SER A 240 27.37 4.69 -3.37
N PHE A 241 26.42 5.37 -3.99
CA PHE A 241 26.69 6.16 -5.18
C PHE A 241 26.03 7.55 -5.09
N GLU A 242 26.63 8.52 -5.75
CA GLU A 242 26.06 9.84 -5.99
C GLU A 242 25.76 9.98 -7.48
N TRP A 243 24.49 10.17 -7.80
CA TRP A 243 23.99 10.27 -9.15
C TRP A 243 23.65 11.72 -9.49
N HIS A 244 24.29 12.22 -10.54
CA HIS A 244 24.04 13.52 -11.14
C HIS A 244 23.50 13.32 -12.56
N THR A 245 22.27 13.74 -12.83
CA THR A 245 21.67 13.77 -14.18
C THR A 245 22.18 14.94 -15.01
N GLY A 246 22.81 15.91 -14.36
CA GLY A 246 23.50 17.05 -14.96
C GLY A 246 22.67 18.31 -15.07
N SER A 247 23.36 19.43 -15.27
CA SER A 247 22.79 20.77 -15.44
C SER A 247 23.76 21.66 -16.22
N ASP A 248 23.41 22.95 -16.39
CA ASP A 248 24.34 23.94 -16.98
C ASP A 248 25.68 24.05 -16.23
N THR A 249 25.71 23.65 -14.96
CA THR A 249 26.90 23.72 -14.09
C THR A 249 27.39 22.36 -13.60
N GLU A 250 26.62 21.28 -13.80
CA GLU A 250 26.91 19.95 -13.29
C GLU A 250 27.05 18.96 -14.45
N THR A 251 28.16 18.23 -14.52
CA THR A 251 28.36 17.21 -15.56
C THR A 251 27.65 15.91 -15.15
N PRO A 252 26.82 15.29 -16.03
CA PRO A 252 26.20 14.01 -15.75
C PRO A 252 27.25 12.95 -15.39
N ARG A 253 27.07 12.27 -14.26
CA ARG A 253 27.96 11.22 -13.79
C ARG A 253 27.32 10.39 -12.68
N VAL A 254 27.96 9.25 -12.39
CA VAL A 254 27.77 8.51 -11.15
C VAL A 254 29.12 8.34 -10.45
N ASP A 255 29.22 8.77 -9.20
CA ASP A 255 30.38 8.58 -8.34
C ASP A 255 30.12 7.48 -7.32
N TYR A 256 30.98 6.48 -7.23
CA TYR A 256 30.80 5.30 -6.36
C TYR A 256 31.74 5.33 -5.17
N TYR A 257 31.24 4.94 -4.00
CA TYR A 257 31.96 4.94 -2.74
C TYR A 257 31.78 3.63 -1.98
N ILE A 258 32.85 3.20 -1.29
CA ILE A 258 32.83 2.12 -0.29
C ILE A 258 33.41 2.69 1.00
N ASP A 259 32.68 2.59 2.11
CA ASP A 259 33.03 3.16 3.42
C ASP A 259 33.41 4.66 3.33
N GLY A 260 32.67 5.41 2.50
CA GLY A 260 32.91 6.83 2.25
C GLY A 260 34.14 7.13 1.38
N VAL A 261 34.88 6.12 0.92
CA VAL A 261 36.02 6.31 0.00
C VAL A 261 35.54 6.15 -1.44
N LYS A 262 35.75 7.19 -2.25
CA LYS A 262 35.43 7.16 -3.68
C LYS A 262 36.31 6.14 -4.41
N VAL A 263 35.70 5.16 -5.07
CA VAL A 263 36.38 4.05 -5.76
C VAL A 263 36.24 4.09 -7.28
N ALA A 264 35.21 4.75 -7.81
CA ALA A 264 34.99 4.89 -9.25
C ALA A 264 34.16 6.14 -9.60
N THR A 265 34.25 6.54 -10.86
CA THR A 265 33.37 7.51 -11.51
C THR A 265 33.00 6.98 -12.88
N ASN A 266 31.72 7.02 -13.23
CA ASN A 266 31.23 6.78 -14.58
C ASN A 266 30.63 8.06 -15.16
N THR A 267 30.93 8.37 -16.42
CA THR A 267 30.44 9.57 -17.15
C THR A 267 29.80 9.19 -18.49
N SER A 268 29.47 7.91 -18.70
CA SER A 268 28.91 7.40 -19.94
C SER A 268 27.62 6.64 -19.64
N ASN A 269 26.63 6.75 -20.53
CA ASN A 269 25.32 6.11 -20.37
C ASN A 269 24.71 6.40 -18.98
N ILE A 270 24.68 7.69 -18.61
CA ILE A 270 24.15 8.15 -17.33
C ILE A 270 22.63 8.23 -17.45
N PRO A 271 21.87 7.48 -16.64
CA PRO A 271 20.42 7.52 -16.69
C PRO A 271 19.90 8.89 -16.25
N VAL A 272 18.68 9.20 -16.68
CA VAL A 272 17.97 10.44 -16.34
C VAL A 272 16.55 10.22 -15.81
N ASN A 273 16.04 8.98 -15.83
CA ASN A 273 14.69 8.68 -15.35
C ASN A 273 14.82 8.26 -13.89
N ALA A 274 13.99 8.85 -13.03
CA ALA A 274 13.79 8.31 -11.70
C ALA A 274 13.34 6.85 -11.80
N GLY A 275 13.90 6.00 -10.95
CA GLY A 275 13.68 4.56 -10.96
C GLY A 275 13.45 4.04 -9.56
N ARG A 276 12.92 2.82 -9.42
CA ARG A 276 12.85 2.17 -8.11
C ARG A 276 14.26 1.79 -7.68
N LEU A 277 14.58 1.99 -6.41
CA LEU A 277 15.76 1.39 -5.79
C LEU A 277 15.47 -0.09 -5.54
N TRP A 278 16.44 -0.94 -5.80
CA TRP A 278 16.42 -2.36 -5.51
C TRP A 278 17.59 -2.76 -4.63
N LEU A 279 17.30 -3.61 -3.65
CA LEU A 279 18.28 -4.30 -2.80
C LEU A 279 18.08 -5.80 -3.00
N GLY A 280 19.14 -6.56 -3.28
CA GLY A 280 18.96 -7.94 -3.71
C GLY A 280 20.15 -8.86 -3.54
N VAL A 281 19.82 -10.15 -3.47
CA VAL A 281 20.74 -11.25 -3.70
C VAL A 281 20.17 -12.16 -4.78
N TRP A 282 20.93 -12.43 -5.83
CA TRP A 282 20.45 -13.25 -6.94
C TRP A 282 21.58 -14.07 -7.59
N PHE A 283 21.21 -15.05 -8.41
CA PHE A 283 22.15 -16.00 -9.01
C PHE A 283 22.33 -15.71 -10.50
N PRO A 284 23.33 -14.91 -10.89
CA PRO A 284 23.58 -14.62 -12.28
C PRO A 284 24.17 -15.80 -13.05
N ASP A 285 23.95 -15.80 -14.36
CA ASP A 285 24.54 -16.81 -15.24
C ASP A 285 26.05 -16.55 -15.39
N ALA A 286 26.83 -17.32 -14.64
CA ALA A 286 28.29 -17.44 -14.67
C ALA A 286 29.14 -16.22 -14.25
N TRP A 287 28.61 -14.98 -14.21
CA TRP A 287 29.47 -13.82 -13.97
C TRP A 287 29.91 -13.62 -12.52
N ALA A 288 29.13 -14.09 -11.53
CA ALA A 288 29.49 -14.06 -10.10
C ALA A 288 30.58 -15.07 -9.70
N GLY A 289 31.05 -15.89 -10.67
CA GLY A 289 32.17 -16.81 -10.52
C GLY A 289 31.85 -18.06 -9.68
N GLY A 290 32.51 -19.18 -9.98
CA GLY A 290 32.36 -20.43 -9.21
C GLY A 290 30.92 -21.02 -9.15
N PRO A 291 30.77 -22.27 -8.67
CA PRO A 291 29.46 -22.78 -8.27
C PRO A 291 29.10 -22.28 -6.85
N PRO A 292 27.84 -21.92 -6.59
CA PRO A 292 27.37 -21.48 -5.27
C PRO A 292 27.20 -22.68 -4.31
N ASN A 293 28.31 -23.32 -3.93
CA ASN A 293 28.33 -24.54 -3.11
C ASN A 293 28.09 -24.28 -1.61
N PHE A 294 26.97 -23.66 -1.26
CA PHE A 294 26.50 -23.45 0.12
C PHE A 294 25.04 -23.89 0.26
N ASP A 295 24.57 -23.99 1.50
CA ASP A 295 23.17 -24.34 1.83
C ASP A 295 22.31 -23.07 1.75
N ALA A 296 22.33 -22.24 2.79
CA ALA A 296 21.77 -20.90 2.79
C ALA A 296 22.79 -19.88 3.34
N GLU A 297 22.88 -18.72 2.70
CA GLU A 297 23.63 -17.55 3.17
C GLU A 297 22.77 -16.30 2.99
N ALA A 298 23.07 -15.19 3.66
CA ALA A 298 22.26 -13.97 3.54
C ALA A 298 23.10 -12.71 3.44
N MET A 299 22.59 -11.73 2.69
CA MET A 299 23.00 -10.33 2.84
C MET A 299 22.16 -9.72 3.96
N GLU A 300 22.83 -9.11 4.94
CA GLU A 300 22.19 -8.37 6.02
C GLU A 300 22.29 -6.88 5.73
N VAL A 301 21.17 -6.17 5.61
CA VAL A 301 21.13 -4.72 5.44
C VAL A 301 20.68 -4.07 6.75
N ASP A 302 21.55 -3.24 7.32
CA ASP A 302 21.31 -2.50 8.56
C ASP A 302 20.36 -1.32 8.30
N TRP A 303 20.67 -0.50 7.31
CA TRP A 303 19.82 0.61 6.90
C TRP A 303 20.07 1.02 5.45
N PHE A 304 19.10 1.73 4.88
CA PHE A 304 19.20 2.41 3.60
C PHE A 304 18.83 3.89 3.75
N GLU A 305 19.53 4.75 3.02
CA GLU A 305 19.25 6.18 2.94
C GLU A 305 19.42 6.72 1.51
N PHE A 306 18.43 7.50 1.06
CA PHE A 306 18.48 8.32 -0.15
C PHE A 306 18.29 9.79 0.21
N THR A 307 19.22 10.63 -0.24
CA THR A 307 19.12 12.09 -0.14
C THR A 307 19.03 12.68 -1.55
N PRO A 308 17.90 13.29 -1.93
CA PRO A 308 17.71 13.82 -3.29
C PRO A 308 18.53 15.08 -3.56
N TYR A 309 18.95 15.25 -4.81
CA TYR A 309 19.59 16.48 -5.31
C TYR A 309 18.63 17.36 -6.12
N HIS A 310 17.52 16.79 -6.63
CA HIS A 310 16.51 17.48 -7.43
C HIS A 310 17.11 18.19 -8.66
N GLU A 311 18.00 17.49 -9.36
CA GLU A 311 18.64 18.06 -10.54
C GLU A 311 17.63 18.25 -11.69
N PRO A 312 17.76 19.33 -12.48
CA PRO A 312 16.83 19.61 -13.58
C PRO A 312 16.89 18.57 -14.71
N GLY A 313 17.87 17.68 -14.70
CA GLY A 313 17.96 16.55 -15.62
C GLY A 313 17.06 15.37 -15.26
N ASP A 314 16.50 15.34 -14.05
CA ASP A 314 15.63 14.25 -13.58
C ASP A 314 14.33 14.21 -14.39
N ARG A 315 13.93 13.00 -14.80
CA ARG A 315 12.70 12.72 -15.54
C ARG A 315 11.81 11.76 -14.77
N TRP A 316 10.54 12.09 -14.72
CA TRP A 316 9.50 11.31 -14.07
C TRP A 316 8.59 10.74 -15.15
N MET A 317 8.70 9.44 -15.43
CA MET A 317 7.97 8.78 -16.51
C MET A 317 7.38 7.46 -16.04
N PRO A 318 6.20 7.06 -16.52
CA PRO A 318 5.63 5.76 -16.20
C PRO A 318 6.48 4.61 -16.75
N GLU A 319 6.56 3.51 -16.01
CA GLU A 319 7.04 2.23 -16.54
C GLU A 319 5.96 1.57 -17.41
N THR A 320 6.38 0.71 -18.34
CA THR A 320 5.44 -0.10 -19.14
C THR A 320 4.82 -1.22 -18.31
N PHE A 321 5.59 -1.82 -17.40
CA PHE A 321 5.15 -2.92 -16.54
C PHE A 321 5.49 -2.63 -15.07
N PRO A 322 4.94 -1.55 -14.47
CA PRO A 322 5.23 -1.16 -13.09
C PRO A 322 4.82 -2.21 -12.06
N ASP A 323 4.05 -3.21 -12.50
CA ASP A 323 3.38 -4.20 -11.69
C ASP A 323 3.87 -5.65 -11.93
N ASP A 324 4.82 -5.84 -12.84
CA ASP A 324 5.34 -7.18 -13.17
C ASP A 324 6.36 -7.67 -12.13
N GLY A 325 6.13 -8.89 -11.63
CA GLY A 325 7.11 -9.60 -10.83
C GLY A 325 7.19 -9.15 -9.38
N TRP A 326 6.11 -8.55 -8.88
CA TRP A 326 5.93 -8.30 -7.46
C TRP A 326 5.14 -9.40 -6.81
N GLU A 327 5.25 -9.47 -5.51
CA GLU A 327 4.50 -10.40 -4.71
C GLU A 327 2.97 -10.38 -4.93
N SER A 328 2.38 -9.21 -5.17
CA SER A 328 0.94 -9.06 -5.46
C SER A 328 0.53 -9.64 -6.82
N SER A 329 1.51 -9.95 -7.69
CA SER A 329 1.34 -10.68 -8.94
C SER A 329 1.52 -12.21 -8.79
N ASP A 330 1.67 -12.69 -7.55
CA ASP A 330 1.68 -14.13 -7.24
C ASP A 330 0.25 -14.66 -7.09
N PHE A 331 -0.24 -15.34 -8.12
CA PHE A 331 -1.61 -15.88 -8.19
C PHE A 331 -1.81 -17.20 -7.45
N ARG A 332 -0.75 -17.73 -6.82
CA ARG A 332 -0.86 -18.95 -6.03
C ARG A 332 -1.63 -18.66 -4.74
N PRO A 333 -2.42 -19.62 -4.26
CA PRO A 333 -3.08 -19.43 -2.98
C PRO A 333 -2.00 -19.37 -1.89
N MET A 334 -2.03 -18.32 -1.09
CA MET A 334 -1.15 -18.19 0.05
C MET A 334 -1.37 -19.36 1.02
N THR A 335 -0.29 -20.05 1.38
CA THR A 335 -0.35 -21.20 2.29
C THR A 335 -0.09 -20.81 3.74
N ALA A 336 -0.53 -21.63 4.69
CA ALA A 336 -0.21 -21.47 6.11
C ALA A 336 1.31 -21.37 6.36
N ALA A 337 2.11 -22.16 5.65
CA ALA A 337 3.57 -22.13 5.78
C ALA A 337 4.19 -20.83 5.23
N GLU A 338 3.63 -20.26 4.15
CA GLU A 338 4.06 -18.96 3.62
C GLU A 338 3.60 -17.80 4.51
N ILE A 339 2.51 -17.96 5.28
CA ILE A 339 2.10 -17.02 6.32
C ILE A 339 3.12 -17.07 7.48
N ASP A 340 3.39 -18.26 8.01
CA ASP A 340 4.33 -18.45 9.12
C ASP A 340 5.78 -18.07 8.80
N SER A 341 6.20 -18.18 7.54
CA SER A 341 7.56 -17.78 7.15
C SER A 341 7.76 -16.26 7.23
N ARG A 342 6.67 -15.48 7.10
CA ARG A 342 6.69 -14.01 7.16
C ARG A 342 6.41 -13.52 8.56
N ASP A 343 5.47 -14.18 9.24
CA ASP A 343 5.11 -13.92 10.62
C ASP A 343 5.02 -15.25 11.37
N PRO A 344 6.11 -15.68 12.04
CA PRO A 344 6.11 -16.92 12.80
C PRO A 344 5.10 -16.98 13.96
N SER A 345 4.47 -15.85 14.31
CA SER A 345 3.44 -15.78 15.35
C SER A 345 2.02 -15.96 14.82
N ALA A 346 1.84 -15.95 13.50
CA ALA A 346 0.54 -16.05 12.83
C ALA A 346 -0.11 -17.44 12.97
N ASN A 347 0.68 -18.50 13.19
CA ASN A 347 0.21 -19.89 13.31
C ASN A 347 -0.67 -20.34 12.13
N GLY A 348 -0.28 -19.94 10.91
CA GLY A 348 -0.96 -20.24 9.66
C GLY A 348 -2.22 -19.43 9.40
N GLU A 349 -2.53 -18.40 10.21
CA GLU A 349 -3.68 -17.51 10.05
C GLU A 349 -3.24 -16.14 9.54
N TRP A 350 -3.73 -15.72 8.38
CA TRP A 350 -3.60 -14.33 7.94
C TRP A 350 -4.73 -13.52 8.57
N ARG A 351 -4.40 -12.44 9.28
CA ARG A 351 -5.38 -11.63 10.01
C ARG A 351 -5.04 -10.16 9.93
N ASP A 352 -6.06 -9.32 9.78
CA ASP A 352 -5.96 -7.87 9.92
C ASP A 352 -7.10 -7.37 10.82
N ASP A 353 -6.72 -6.75 11.94
CA ASP A 353 -7.61 -6.13 12.93
C ASP A 353 -7.74 -4.60 12.71
N PHE A 354 -7.17 -4.05 11.63
CA PHE A 354 -7.27 -2.64 11.24
C PHE A 354 -6.79 -1.63 12.29
N ASP A 355 -5.93 -2.05 13.22
CA ASP A 355 -5.38 -1.23 14.31
C ASP A 355 -4.34 -0.20 13.87
N SER A 356 -3.89 -0.28 12.61
CA SER A 356 -2.90 0.62 12.04
C SER A 356 -3.46 2.04 11.83
N ALA A 357 -2.58 3.04 11.81
CA ALA A 357 -2.98 4.42 11.52
C ALA A 357 -3.38 4.64 10.04
N VAL A 358 -2.91 3.77 9.15
CA VAL A 358 -3.22 3.76 7.73
C VAL A 358 -3.44 2.32 7.29
N LEU A 359 -4.28 2.12 6.27
CA LEU A 359 -4.48 0.80 5.68
C LEU A 359 -3.18 0.33 5.03
N ASP A 360 -2.74 -0.89 5.34
CA ASP A 360 -1.47 -1.44 4.87
C ASP A 360 -1.56 -1.81 3.37
N PRO A 361 -0.81 -1.15 2.46
CA PRO A 361 -0.84 -1.42 1.02
C PRO A 361 -0.12 -2.72 0.61
N GLY A 362 0.50 -3.41 1.56
CA GLY A 362 0.99 -4.77 1.45
C GLY A 362 -0.10 -5.80 1.73
N ASN A 363 -1.13 -5.45 2.50
CA ASN A 363 -2.28 -6.29 2.79
C ASN A 363 -3.47 -6.00 1.87
N TRP A 364 -3.70 -4.73 1.53
CA TRP A 364 -4.91 -4.26 0.87
C TRP A 364 -4.64 -3.39 -0.36
N LEU A 365 -5.47 -3.61 -1.38
CA LEU A 365 -5.64 -2.75 -2.54
C LEU A 365 -6.95 -1.99 -2.39
N ILE A 366 -6.93 -0.69 -2.69
CA ILE A 366 -8.12 0.16 -2.62
C ILE A 366 -8.74 0.31 -4.01
N ALA A 367 -10.04 0.03 -4.13
CA ALA A 367 -10.72 0.06 -5.42
C ALA A 367 -11.07 1.48 -5.88
N LYS A 368 -10.87 1.74 -7.16
CA LYS A 368 -11.32 2.92 -7.91
C LYS A 368 -11.96 2.46 -9.21
N LYS A 369 -13.19 1.93 -9.11
CA LYS A 369 -13.88 1.26 -10.22
C LYS A 369 -15.37 1.55 -10.26
N ASN A 370 -15.99 1.42 -11.44
CA ASN A 370 -17.43 1.54 -11.62
C ASN A 370 -18.00 0.37 -12.44
N TRP A 371 -18.70 -0.54 -11.75
CA TRP A 371 -19.32 -1.73 -12.33
C TRP A 371 -20.78 -1.51 -12.81
N GLY A 372 -21.42 -0.37 -12.50
CA GLY A 372 -22.88 -0.19 -12.56
C GLY A 372 -23.55 0.01 -13.93
N GLY A 373 -22.79 -0.02 -15.02
CA GLY A 373 -23.30 0.29 -16.36
C GLY A 373 -23.69 1.77 -16.57
N GLN A 374 -23.99 2.14 -17.84
CA GLN A 374 -24.31 3.52 -18.25
C GLN A 374 -25.82 3.83 -18.22
N LEU A 375 -26.18 5.08 -17.92
CA LEU A 375 -27.51 5.63 -18.24
C LEU A 375 -27.50 6.16 -19.69
N GLY A 376 -28.35 5.62 -20.55
CA GLY A 376 -28.50 6.10 -21.94
C GLY A 376 -27.41 5.61 -22.90
N ASN A 377 -27.22 6.32 -24.02
CA ASN A 377 -26.38 5.95 -25.17
C ASN A 377 -24.88 6.30 -25.03
N GLY A 378 -24.36 6.47 -23.81
CA GLY A 378 -22.94 6.76 -23.57
C GLY A 378 -22.50 8.22 -23.81
N GLU A 379 -23.32 9.04 -24.46
CA GLU A 379 -22.97 10.43 -24.83
C GLU A 379 -23.20 11.47 -23.70
N THR A 380 -23.96 11.12 -22.65
CA THR A 380 -24.31 12.04 -21.53
C THR A 380 -23.38 11.95 -20.32
N GLY A 381 -22.55 10.90 -20.22
CA GLY A 381 -21.50 10.77 -19.21
C GLY A 381 -21.93 10.47 -17.76
N GLN A 382 -23.20 10.13 -17.48
CA GLN A 382 -23.63 9.72 -16.13
C GLN A 382 -23.84 8.19 -16.05
N SER A 383 -23.07 7.51 -15.19
CA SER A 383 -23.28 6.11 -14.81
C SER A 383 -24.48 5.97 -13.85
N TRP A 384 -25.05 4.77 -13.70
CA TRP A 384 -26.13 4.51 -12.72
C TRP A 384 -25.69 4.76 -11.27
N ASN A 385 -24.49 4.29 -10.94
CA ASN A 385 -23.84 4.55 -9.66
C ASN A 385 -22.58 5.40 -9.84
N GLY A 386 -22.09 5.94 -8.75
CA GLY A 386 -20.86 6.73 -8.69
C GLY A 386 -19.58 5.92 -8.60
N GLY A 387 -19.65 4.59 -8.80
CA GLY A 387 -18.53 3.68 -8.57
C GLY A 387 -18.15 3.59 -7.09
N VAL A 388 -16.97 3.05 -6.85
CA VAL A 388 -16.26 3.09 -5.57
C VAL A 388 -14.99 3.92 -5.73
N VAL A 389 -14.64 4.67 -4.70
CA VAL A 389 -13.52 5.61 -4.74
C VAL A 389 -12.67 5.49 -3.47
N PRO A 390 -11.35 5.73 -3.54
CA PRO A 390 -10.45 5.57 -2.41
C PRO A 390 -10.81 6.48 -1.22
N GLU A 391 -11.33 7.68 -1.47
CA GLU A 391 -11.67 8.66 -0.43
C GLU A 391 -12.79 8.19 0.53
N ASN A 392 -13.53 7.16 0.14
CA ASN A 392 -14.56 6.55 0.98
C ASN A 392 -14.06 5.34 1.79
N VAL A 393 -12.78 4.98 1.70
CA VAL A 393 -12.12 3.95 2.54
C VAL A 393 -11.37 4.66 3.67
N LYS A 394 -11.65 4.32 4.93
CA LYS A 394 -11.03 4.99 6.09
C LYS A 394 -10.75 4.00 7.21
N LEU A 395 -9.80 4.34 8.08
CA LEU A 395 -9.70 3.73 9.42
C LEU A 395 -10.21 4.76 10.43
N ASP A 396 -11.02 4.32 11.39
CA ASP A 396 -11.58 5.22 12.41
C ASP A 396 -10.60 5.55 13.55
N GLY A 397 -9.50 4.79 13.64
CA GLY A 397 -8.50 4.89 14.69
C GLY A 397 -8.88 4.16 15.98
N GLN A 398 -9.95 3.36 15.95
CA GLN A 398 -10.40 2.48 17.03
C GLN A 398 -10.26 0.99 16.69
N GLY A 399 -9.50 0.65 15.64
CA GLY A 399 -9.35 -0.73 15.17
C GLY A 399 -10.47 -1.17 14.22
N HIS A 400 -11.06 -0.25 13.45
CA HIS A 400 -12.04 -0.63 12.44
C HIS A 400 -11.78 0.02 11.09
N LEU A 401 -11.99 -0.77 10.05
CA LEU A 401 -12.17 -0.32 8.68
C LEU A 401 -13.57 0.27 8.49
N VAL A 402 -13.63 1.44 7.89
CA VAL A 402 -14.85 2.16 7.53
C VAL A 402 -14.97 2.23 6.01
N LEU A 403 -15.99 1.58 5.48
CA LEU A 403 -16.41 1.72 4.09
C LEU A 403 -17.62 2.65 4.04
N GLU A 404 -17.42 3.88 3.55
CA GLU A 404 -18.45 4.92 3.48
C GLU A 404 -19.21 4.85 2.15
N ALA A 405 -20.53 5.06 2.21
CA ALA A 405 -21.40 5.18 1.05
C ALA A 405 -22.14 6.51 1.05
N HIS A 406 -22.30 7.11 -0.13
CA HIS A 406 -23.03 8.36 -0.35
C HIS A 406 -24.35 8.11 -1.07
N GLY A 407 -25.47 8.44 -0.43
CA GLY A 407 -26.80 8.24 -1.01
C GLY A 407 -27.26 9.38 -1.91
N ASN A 408 -28.55 9.37 -2.28
CA ASN A 408 -29.16 10.34 -3.18
C ASN A 408 -29.20 11.78 -2.62
N TYR A 409 -29.07 11.94 -1.30
CA TYR A 409 -29.12 13.25 -0.62
C TYR A 409 -27.74 13.89 -0.44
N TYR A 410 -26.67 13.16 -0.79
CA TYR A 410 -25.32 13.68 -0.73
C TYR A 410 -25.07 14.75 -1.81
N ASN A 411 -24.41 15.85 -1.45
CA ASN A 411 -24.08 16.95 -2.37
C ASN A 411 -22.64 17.47 -2.20
N GLY A 412 -21.76 16.70 -1.56
CA GLY A 412 -20.38 17.08 -1.24
C GLY A 412 -19.31 16.41 -2.12
N LEU A 413 -18.08 16.34 -1.59
CA LEU A 413 -16.92 15.62 -2.13
C LEU A 413 -16.52 14.45 -1.21
N PRO A 414 -16.00 13.33 -1.73
CA PRO A 414 -15.58 13.09 -3.13
C PRO A 414 -16.73 13.02 -4.13
N LEU A 415 -16.41 13.31 -5.39
CA LEU A 415 -17.30 12.99 -6.51
C LEU A 415 -17.09 11.52 -6.88
N GLY A 416 -18.11 10.88 -7.44
CA GLY A 416 -17.94 9.53 -7.98
C GLY A 416 -17.13 9.52 -9.27
N ILE A 417 -16.93 8.33 -9.81
CA ILE A 417 -16.37 8.11 -11.14
C ILE A 417 -17.40 7.48 -12.07
N ASN A 418 -17.26 7.71 -13.37
CA ASN A 418 -18.06 7.05 -14.40
C ASN A 418 -17.41 5.71 -14.82
N LYS A 419 -17.99 5.02 -15.82
CA LYS A 419 -17.48 3.72 -16.29
C LYS A 419 -16.06 3.78 -16.87
N THR A 420 -15.59 4.94 -17.35
CA THR A 420 -14.23 5.11 -17.88
C THR A 420 -13.24 5.56 -16.81
N GLY A 421 -13.62 5.55 -15.53
CA GLY A 421 -12.80 6.07 -14.43
C GLY A 421 -12.75 7.59 -14.32
N ALA A 422 -13.43 8.33 -15.22
CA ALA A 422 -13.40 9.79 -15.19
C ALA A 422 -14.32 10.34 -14.10
N PRO A 423 -13.96 11.47 -13.45
CA PRO A 423 -14.79 12.08 -12.41
C PRO A 423 -16.20 12.41 -12.89
N ARG A 424 -17.19 12.15 -12.04
CA ARG A 424 -18.58 12.56 -12.21
C ARG A 424 -18.75 14.03 -11.87
N LYS A 425 -19.97 14.53 -12.13
CA LYS A 425 -20.42 15.86 -11.73
C LYS A 425 -21.08 15.90 -10.35
N ASP A 426 -21.24 14.74 -9.70
CA ASP A 426 -21.92 14.56 -8.42
C ASP A 426 -21.26 13.44 -7.59
N GLY A 427 -21.41 13.53 -6.27
CA GLY A 427 -20.97 12.51 -5.29
C GLY A 427 -22.08 11.52 -4.91
N LYS A 428 -23.04 11.25 -5.80
CA LYS A 428 -24.20 10.41 -5.45
C LYS A 428 -23.95 8.95 -5.82
N ARG A 429 -24.43 8.06 -4.94
CA ARG A 429 -24.30 6.60 -5.09
C ARG A 429 -22.84 6.17 -5.24
N VAL A 430 -21.96 6.81 -4.47
CA VAL A 430 -20.52 6.53 -4.43
C VAL A 430 -20.25 5.64 -3.24
N GLY A 431 -19.64 4.49 -3.47
CA GLY A 431 -19.31 3.52 -2.42
C GLY A 431 -17.82 3.47 -2.12
N ALA A 432 -17.42 2.40 -1.45
CA ALA A 432 -16.05 2.04 -1.15
C ALA A 432 -15.85 0.53 -1.34
N ALA A 433 -14.67 0.12 -1.75
CA ALA A 433 -14.27 -1.28 -1.71
C ALA A 433 -12.75 -1.42 -1.59
N ILE A 434 -12.31 -2.52 -0.97
CA ILE A 434 -10.92 -2.94 -0.90
C ILE A 434 -10.81 -4.42 -1.25
N ALA A 435 -9.62 -4.87 -1.64
CA ALA A 435 -9.30 -6.27 -1.91
C ALA A 435 -7.98 -6.65 -1.26
N THR A 436 -7.79 -7.90 -0.85
CA THR A 436 -6.47 -8.38 -0.43
C THR A 436 -5.48 -8.25 -1.59
N THR A 437 -4.21 -7.94 -1.30
CA THR A 437 -3.14 -7.97 -2.32
C THR A 437 -2.84 -9.39 -2.77
N ARG A 438 -3.03 -10.37 -1.86
CA ARG A 438 -2.78 -11.79 -2.01
C ARG A 438 -4.01 -12.54 -2.51
N TYR A 439 -3.75 -13.64 -3.20
CA TYR A 439 -4.76 -14.63 -3.57
C TYR A 439 -4.82 -15.72 -2.51
N PHE A 440 -6.03 -16.16 -2.22
CA PHE A 440 -6.30 -17.24 -1.29
C PHE A 440 -7.16 -18.29 -2.00
N GLY A 441 -6.99 -19.55 -1.62
CA GLY A 441 -7.74 -20.69 -2.13
C GLY A 441 -8.53 -21.36 -1.01
N SER A 442 -8.55 -22.68 -0.97
CA SER A 442 -9.23 -23.42 0.11
C SER A 442 -8.81 -22.92 1.49
N GLY A 443 -9.79 -22.75 2.38
CA GLY A 443 -9.55 -22.21 3.71
C GLY A 443 -10.82 -21.72 4.39
N GLU A 444 -10.63 -21.23 5.61
CA GLU A 444 -11.67 -20.55 6.38
C GLU A 444 -11.49 -19.04 6.22
N TYR A 445 -12.55 -18.35 5.80
CA TYR A 445 -12.58 -16.90 5.64
C TYR A 445 -13.59 -16.34 6.62
N GLU A 446 -13.18 -15.39 7.44
CA GLU A 446 -14.01 -14.80 8.48
C GLU A 446 -13.89 -13.28 8.45
N VAL A 447 -15.04 -12.60 8.41
CA VAL A 447 -15.15 -11.15 8.46
C VAL A 447 -16.12 -10.79 9.56
N ARG A 448 -15.68 -10.00 10.52
CA ARG A 448 -16.56 -9.44 11.56
C ARG A 448 -16.93 -8.03 11.17
N MET A 449 -18.22 -7.79 10.91
CA MET A 449 -18.71 -6.50 10.44
C MET A 449 -20.03 -6.09 11.10
N LYS A 450 -20.28 -4.78 11.10
CA LYS A 450 -21.53 -4.17 11.53
C LYS A 450 -22.26 -3.63 10.32
N VAL A 451 -23.39 -4.27 9.99
CA VAL A 451 -24.20 -3.92 8.82
C VAL A 451 -24.99 -2.63 9.10
N PRO A 452 -24.95 -1.63 8.20
CA PRO A 452 -25.60 -0.34 8.43
C PRO A 452 -27.12 -0.44 8.63
N ASN A 453 -27.61 0.12 9.74
CA ASN A 453 -29.04 0.29 10.02
C ASN A 453 -29.60 1.56 9.37
N VAL A 454 -29.76 1.54 8.05
CA VAL A 454 -30.35 2.67 7.31
C VAL A 454 -31.83 2.39 7.04
N ASN A 455 -32.67 3.43 7.12
CA ASN A 455 -34.11 3.33 6.89
C ASN A 455 -34.79 2.27 7.78
N ASN A 456 -34.40 2.20 9.06
CA ASN A 456 -34.86 1.18 10.02
C ASN A 456 -34.63 -0.25 9.50
N GLY A 457 -33.39 -0.55 9.10
CA GLY A 457 -32.98 -1.87 8.61
C GLY A 457 -33.57 -2.26 7.25
N SER A 458 -34.14 -1.31 6.50
CA SER A 458 -34.71 -1.59 5.17
C SER A 458 -33.63 -1.54 4.08
N PRO A 459 -33.80 -2.31 2.97
CA PRO A 459 -32.99 -2.15 1.77
C PRO A 459 -32.87 -0.69 1.33
N HIS A 460 -31.65 -0.21 1.20
CA HIS A 460 -31.35 1.21 1.06
C HIS A 460 -30.41 1.50 -0.13
N GLY A 461 -30.34 0.63 -1.12
CA GLY A 461 -29.63 0.87 -2.37
C GLY A 461 -28.12 0.65 -2.33
N ALA A 462 -27.48 0.75 -1.17
CA ALA A 462 -26.10 0.33 -0.96
C ALA A 462 -26.05 -1.10 -0.39
N VAL A 463 -25.09 -1.89 -0.87
CA VAL A 463 -24.93 -3.33 -0.64
C VAL A 463 -23.60 -3.57 0.06
N PRO A 464 -23.63 -3.99 1.34
CA PRO A 464 -22.50 -4.64 1.98
C PRO A 464 -22.23 -5.98 1.31
N ALA A 465 -20.99 -6.19 0.88
CA ALA A 465 -20.57 -7.40 0.20
C ALA A 465 -19.20 -7.86 0.69
N ILE A 466 -19.04 -9.17 0.82
CA ILE A 466 -17.78 -9.88 0.96
C ILE A 466 -17.72 -10.82 -0.24
N TRP A 467 -16.67 -10.77 -1.05
CA TRP A 467 -16.57 -11.70 -2.18
C TRP A 467 -15.14 -12.11 -2.47
N THR A 468 -14.94 -13.29 -3.02
CA THR A 468 -13.65 -13.64 -3.65
C THR A 468 -13.73 -13.37 -5.14
N PHE A 469 -12.65 -12.90 -5.79
CA PHE A 469 -12.69 -12.65 -7.23
C PHE A 469 -11.40 -13.08 -7.93
N HIS A 470 -11.57 -13.70 -9.11
CA HIS A 470 -10.50 -14.01 -10.06
C HIS A 470 -11.04 -13.92 -11.48
N TYR A 471 -10.43 -13.08 -12.33
CA TYR A 471 -10.91 -12.79 -13.68
C TYR A 471 -9.89 -13.03 -14.80
N GLN A 472 -10.35 -13.64 -15.88
CA GLN A 472 -9.53 -13.94 -17.06
C GLN A 472 -10.31 -13.76 -18.35
N GLU A 473 -9.64 -13.23 -19.36
CA GLU A 473 -10.09 -13.14 -20.75
C GLU A 473 -9.24 -14.04 -21.63
N TYR A 474 -9.93 -14.74 -22.54
CA TYR A 474 -9.34 -15.59 -23.55
C TYR A 474 -9.81 -15.15 -24.93
N ASP A 475 -8.87 -14.74 -25.78
CA ASP A 475 -9.15 -14.22 -27.11
C ASP A 475 -9.84 -15.25 -28.03
N GLU A 476 -10.57 -14.75 -29.02
CA GLU A 476 -11.20 -15.56 -30.07
C GLU A 476 -10.21 -16.56 -30.68
N GLY A 477 -10.59 -17.85 -30.65
CA GLY A 477 -9.81 -18.94 -31.24
C GLY A 477 -8.77 -19.58 -30.33
N SER A 478 -8.55 -19.05 -29.13
CA SER A 478 -7.79 -19.76 -28.09
C SER A 478 -8.48 -21.10 -27.71
N PRO A 479 -7.71 -22.11 -27.25
CA PRO A 479 -8.28 -23.40 -26.84
C PRO A 479 -9.41 -23.27 -25.81
N GLU A 480 -9.25 -22.37 -24.84
CA GLU A 480 -10.21 -22.08 -23.77
C GLU A 480 -11.48 -21.41 -24.30
N TYR A 481 -11.32 -20.41 -25.19
CA TYR A 481 -12.46 -19.79 -25.88
C TYR A 481 -13.29 -20.83 -26.63
N VAL A 482 -12.63 -21.70 -27.40
CA VAL A 482 -13.32 -22.72 -28.20
C VAL A 482 -13.97 -23.78 -27.31
N ALA A 483 -13.29 -24.23 -26.25
CA ALA A 483 -13.79 -25.24 -25.35
C ALA A 483 -15.06 -24.79 -24.59
N ASN A 484 -15.15 -23.51 -24.25
CA ASN A 484 -16.27 -22.94 -23.51
C ASN A 484 -17.33 -22.25 -24.40
N GLY A 485 -17.24 -22.44 -25.72
CA GLY A 485 -18.23 -21.89 -26.66
C GLY A 485 -18.29 -20.37 -26.67
N GLY A 486 -17.12 -19.73 -26.59
CA GLY A 486 -16.97 -18.27 -26.61
C GLY A 486 -17.72 -17.62 -27.77
N THR A 487 -18.29 -16.44 -27.51
CA THR A 487 -19.00 -15.63 -28.50
C THR A 487 -18.59 -14.18 -28.35
N GLY A 488 -17.93 -13.61 -29.37
CA GLY A 488 -17.45 -12.23 -29.37
C GLY A 488 -15.93 -12.19 -29.59
N ASP A 489 -15.30 -11.08 -29.21
CA ASP A 489 -13.86 -10.90 -29.38
C ASP A 489 -13.05 -11.71 -28.35
N TYR A 490 -13.66 -12.04 -27.20
CA TYR A 490 -13.08 -12.88 -26.15
C TYR A 490 -14.17 -13.68 -25.41
N TRP A 491 -13.73 -14.66 -24.63
CA TRP A 491 -14.51 -15.38 -23.61
C TRP A 491 -13.89 -15.10 -22.26
N ALA A 492 -14.71 -14.77 -21.28
CA ALA A 492 -14.23 -14.43 -19.95
C ALA A 492 -14.66 -15.47 -18.91
N SER A 493 -13.74 -15.77 -17.99
CA SER A 493 -13.90 -16.69 -16.88
C SER A 493 -13.76 -15.89 -15.58
N ASN A 494 -14.84 -15.84 -14.81
CA ASN A 494 -14.84 -15.34 -13.44
C ASN A 494 -14.97 -16.51 -12.45
N HIS A 495 -14.31 -16.41 -11.30
CA HIS A 495 -14.38 -17.34 -10.20
C HIS A 495 -14.64 -16.57 -8.91
N GLU A 496 -15.83 -16.76 -8.33
CA GLU A 496 -16.31 -15.91 -7.25
C GLU A 496 -17.18 -16.64 -6.23
N ILE A 497 -17.01 -16.24 -4.97
CA ILE A 497 -17.85 -16.62 -3.83
C ILE A 497 -18.39 -15.32 -3.29
N ASP A 498 -19.71 -15.19 -3.20
CA ASP A 498 -20.34 -13.96 -2.74
C ASP A 498 -21.06 -14.14 -1.40
N VAL A 499 -20.94 -13.14 -0.55
CA VAL A 499 -21.87 -12.85 0.54
C VAL A 499 -22.38 -11.43 0.33
N GLU A 500 -23.60 -11.28 -0.18
CA GLU A 500 -24.21 -9.97 -0.45
C GLU A 500 -25.48 -9.74 0.38
N LEU A 501 -25.62 -8.49 0.84
CA LEU A 501 -26.75 -8.03 1.64
C LEU A 501 -27.32 -6.74 1.03
N PRO A 502 -28.66 -6.56 0.99
CA PRO A 502 -29.70 -7.49 1.41
C PRO A 502 -29.89 -8.66 0.44
N GLY A 503 -30.43 -9.77 0.93
CA GLY A 503 -30.86 -10.91 0.11
C GLY A 503 -32.28 -10.79 -0.42
N ARG A 504 -32.75 -11.80 -1.16
CA ARG A 504 -34.09 -11.84 -1.79
C ARG A 504 -34.70 -13.24 -1.76
N PRO A 505 -36.03 -13.39 -1.90
CA PRO A 505 -36.70 -14.70 -1.80
C PRO A 505 -36.56 -15.59 -3.06
N GLY A 506 -35.97 -15.10 -4.14
CA GLY A 506 -35.83 -15.87 -5.38
C GLY A 506 -35.11 -15.11 -6.50
N PRO A 507 -35.09 -15.66 -7.73
CA PRO A 507 -34.32 -15.10 -8.85
C PRO A 507 -34.76 -13.70 -9.28
N ALA A 508 -36.05 -13.38 -9.13
CA ALA A 508 -36.54 -12.05 -9.45
C ALA A 508 -35.94 -11.01 -8.50
N HIS A 509 -35.46 -9.87 -9.04
CA HIS A 509 -34.88 -8.76 -8.27
C HIS A 509 -35.97 -7.94 -7.54
N THR A 510 -36.77 -8.60 -6.70
CA THR A 510 -37.87 -8.03 -5.92
C THR A 510 -37.93 -8.65 -4.53
N GLY A 511 -38.51 -7.92 -3.56
CA GLY A 511 -38.69 -8.43 -2.20
C GLY A 511 -37.40 -8.53 -1.38
N MET A 512 -36.45 -7.62 -1.60
CA MET A 512 -35.19 -7.58 -0.86
C MET A 512 -35.41 -7.41 0.64
N SER A 513 -34.60 -8.06 1.48
CA SER A 513 -34.60 -7.88 2.94
C SER A 513 -33.23 -8.21 3.53
N PHE A 514 -32.88 -7.54 4.64
CA PHE A 514 -31.70 -7.87 5.45
C PHE A 514 -31.92 -9.09 6.36
N ASP A 515 -33.13 -9.66 6.41
CA ASP A 515 -33.38 -10.97 7.01
C ASP A 515 -32.87 -12.12 6.11
N LYS A 516 -32.36 -11.77 4.93
CA LYS A 516 -31.87 -12.69 3.90
C LYS A 516 -30.48 -12.27 3.45
N ALA A 517 -29.73 -13.23 2.93
CA ALA A 517 -28.46 -13.00 2.24
C ALA A 517 -28.46 -13.72 0.89
N LEU A 518 -27.70 -13.18 -0.05
CA LEU A 518 -27.26 -13.92 -1.24
C LEU A 518 -25.93 -14.59 -0.90
N PHE A 519 -25.92 -15.92 -0.96
CA PHE A 519 -24.70 -16.70 -0.93
C PHE A 519 -24.53 -17.32 -2.30
N ASN A 520 -23.58 -16.81 -3.07
CA ASN A 520 -23.42 -17.22 -4.45
C ASN A 520 -22.06 -17.86 -4.69
N THR A 521 -22.01 -18.67 -5.74
CA THR A 521 -20.80 -19.29 -6.26
C THR A 521 -20.83 -19.25 -7.78
N TRP A 522 -19.69 -18.88 -8.39
CA TRP A 522 -19.57 -18.60 -9.82
C TRP A 522 -18.35 -19.27 -10.44
N GLN A 523 -18.55 -19.83 -11.64
CA GLN A 523 -17.50 -20.20 -12.59
C GLN A 523 -17.94 -19.76 -14.00
N GLY A 524 -17.61 -18.53 -14.37
CA GLY A 524 -18.01 -17.89 -15.61
C GLY A 524 -18.58 -16.49 -15.38
N GLU A 525 -19.00 -15.83 -16.45
CA GLU A 525 -19.40 -14.41 -16.45
C GLU A 525 -20.91 -14.21 -16.58
N ARG A 526 -21.65 -15.25 -16.95
CA ARG A 526 -23.08 -15.15 -17.21
C ARG A 526 -23.84 -15.44 -15.92
N GLU A 527 -24.80 -14.57 -15.59
CA GLU A 527 -25.90 -14.88 -14.66
C GLU A 527 -26.83 -15.95 -15.28
N SER A 528 -26.30 -17.14 -15.53
CA SER A 528 -27.02 -18.25 -16.14
C SER A 528 -26.78 -19.54 -15.34
N PRO A 529 -27.75 -20.46 -15.30
CA PRO A 529 -27.61 -21.71 -14.55
C PRO A 529 -26.48 -22.62 -15.03
N GLU A 530 -25.78 -22.26 -16.12
CA GLU A 530 -24.64 -22.95 -16.70
C GLU A 530 -23.27 -22.47 -16.17
N GLU A 531 -23.22 -21.32 -15.48
CA GLU A 531 -21.98 -20.66 -15.02
C GLU A 531 -22.07 -20.13 -13.57
N TYR A 532 -23.27 -20.13 -12.98
CA TYR A 532 -23.58 -19.43 -11.74
C TYR A 532 -24.63 -20.15 -10.89
N HIS A 533 -24.45 -20.13 -9.56
CA HIS A 533 -25.46 -20.48 -8.58
C HIS A 533 -25.70 -19.33 -7.58
N ALA A 534 -26.96 -18.92 -7.45
CA ALA A 534 -27.41 -17.99 -6.41
C ALA A 534 -28.27 -18.71 -5.37
N ASN A 535 -27.88 -18.64 -4.09
CA ASN A 535 -28.71 -19.14 -3.00
C ASN A 535 -29.40 -18.01 -2.23
N PHE A 536 -30.73 -18.14 -2.10
CA PHE A 536 -31.64 -17.15 -1.52
C PHE A 536 -31.90 -17.40 -0.03
N THR A 537 -30.86 -17.24 0.79
CA THR A 537 -30.82 -17.78 2.15
C THR A 537 -31.63 -16.95 3.15
N GLU A 538 -32.50 -17.59 3.92
CA GLU A 538 -33.08 -16.99 5.13
C GLU A 538 -32.04 -17.02 6.27
N LEU A 539 -31.81 -15.89 6.92
CA LEU A 539 -30.85 -15.82 8.03
C LEU A 539 -31.45 -16.31 9.37
N GLY A 540 -32.78 -16.40 9.46
CA GLY A 540 -33.51 -17.00 10.59
C GLY A 540 -34.44 -16.02 11.31
N GLU A 541 -35.33 -16.54 12.16
CA GLU A 541 -36.24 -15.71 12.96
C GLU A 541 -35.48 -14.87 14.00
N ASN A 542 -35.66 -13.55 13.98
CA ASN A 542 -35.02 -12.57 14.88
C ASN A 542 -33.50 -12.35 14.68
N VAL A 543 -32.93 -12.76 13.54
CA VAL A 543 -31.57 -12.37 13.16
C VAL A 543 -31.64 -11.02 12.44
N ALA A 544 -31.62 -9.94 13.21
CA ALA A 544 -31.56 -8.59 12.66
C ALA A 544 -30.10 -8.19 12.48
N ILE A 545 -29.49 -8.51 11.33
CA ILE A 545 -28.08 -8.14 11.09
C ILE A 545 -27.85 -6.61 11.06
N THR A 546 -28.93 -5.84 10.94
CA THR A 546 -28.97 -4.38 11.02
C THR A 546 -29.32 -3.87 12.43
N ASP A 547 -29.01 -4.64 13.49
CA ASP A 547 -29.31 -4.31 14.89
C ASP A 547 -28.27 -3.40 15.57
N ASP A 548 -27.37 -2.80 14.80
CA ASP A 548 -26.21 -2.02 15.25
C ASP A 548 -25.15 -2.85 16.03
N GLY A 549 -25.29 -4.17 16.03
CA GLY A 549 -24.37 -5.16 16.59
C GLY A 549 -23.27 -5.61 15.63
N TRP A 550 -22.31 -6.35 16.16
CA TRP A 550 -21.26 -6.99 15.38
C TRP A 550 -21.66 -8.41 15.03
N HIS A 551 -21.57 -8.77 13.75
CA HIS A 551 -21.84 -10.11 13.26
C HIS A 551 -20.61 -10.68 12.56
N THR A 552 -20.42 -11.98 12.70
CA THR A 552 -19.35 -12.71 12.04
C THR A 552 -19.90 -13.47 10.84
N PHE A 553 -19.46 -13.08 9.65
CA PHE A 553 -19.71 -13.78 8.40
C PHE A 553 -18.52 -14.65 8.11
N LYS A 554 -18.74 -15.95 7.95
CA LYS A 554 -17.67 -16.90 7.66
C LYS A 554 -18.05 -17.76 6.48
N PHE A 555 -17.11 -18.07 5.60
CA PHE A 555 -17.25 -19.19 4.68
C PHE A 555 -16.04 -20.11 4.74
N VAL A 556 -16.29 -21.42 4.64
CA VAL A 556 -15.24 -22.44 4.52
C VAL A 556 -15.26 -22.93 3.09
N TRP A 557 -14.19 -22.67 2.35
CA TRP A 557 -14.07 -23.00 0.94
C TRP A 557 -13.11 -24.16 0.75
N GLU A 558 -13.53 -25.13 -0.06
CA GLU A 558 -12.69 -26.16 -0.63
C GLU A 558 -12.76 -26.08 -2.15
N THR A 559 -11.62 -25.82 -2.81
CA THR A 559 -11.49 -25.89 -4.28
C THR A 559 -11.64 -27.32 -4.81
N GLY A 560 -11.55 -28.31 -3.92
CA GLY A 560 -11.53 -29.74 -4.21
C GLY A 560 -10.10 -30.30 -4.27
N ASP A 561 -9.95 -31.59 -4.02
CA ASP A 561 -8.69 -32.33 -4.15
C ASP A 561 -8.99 -33.80 -4.39
N ALA A 562 -8.97 -34.21 -5.66
CA ALA A 562 -9.24 -35.58 -6.04
C ALA A 562 -8.22 -36.58 -5.48
N ALA A 563 -6.97 -36.16 -5.27
CA ALA A 563 -5.92 -37.03 -4.71
C ALA A 563 -6.14 -37.31 -3.22
N ARG A 564 -6.72 -36.34 -2.50
CA ARG A 564 -7.07 -36.45 -1.08
C ARG A 564 -8.56 -36.82 -0.84
N ASN A 565 -9.33 -37.04 -1.90
CA ASN A 565 -10.77 -37.31 -1.86
C ASN A 565 -11.57 -36.19 -1.17
N VAL A 566 -11.18 -34.94 -1.40
CA VAL A 566 -11.90 -33.73 -0.99
C VAL A 566 -12.73 -33.26 -2.18
N LEU A 567 -14.04 -33.05 -1.97
CA LEU A 567 -14.93 -32.52 -2.99
C LEU A 567 -14.97 -30.99 -2.91
N PRO A 568 -15.21 -30.28 -4.04
CA PRO A 568 -15.43 -28.85 -4.00
C PRO A 568 -16.68 -28.51 -3.17
N SER A 569 -16.56 -27.56 -2.25
CA SER A 569 -17.66 -27.07 -1.43
C SER A 569 -17.42 -25.65 -0.90
N VAL A 570 -18.50 -24.93 -0.60
CA VAL A 570 -18.45 -23.71 0.22
C VAL A 570 -19.52 -23.78 1.29
N GLU A 571 -19.12 -23.74 2.56
CA GLU A 571 -20.04 -23.67 3.69
C GLU A 571 -20.13 -22.25 4.23
N PHE A 572 -21.33 -21.68 4.28
CA PHE A 572 -21.57 -20.31 4.73
C PHE A 572 -22.14 -20.29 6.14
N TYR A 573 -21.53 -19.49 7.01
CA TYR A 573 -21.84 -19.35 8.42
C TYR A 573 -22.15 -17.88 8.75
N LEU A 574 -23.12 -17.69 9.63
CA LEU A 574 -23.40 -16.40 10.28
C LEU A 574 -23.43 -16.62 11.78
N ASP A 575 -22.59 -15.90 12.52
CA ASP A 575 -22.44 -15.99 13.97
C ASP A 575 -22.21 -17.44 14.44
N GLY A 576 -21.38 -18.18 13.69
CA GLY A 576 -21.06 -19.59 13.95
C GLY A 576 -22.15 -20.59 13.56
N VAL A 577 -23.28 -20.14 13.02
CA VAL A 577 -24.38 -21.00 12.58
C VAL A 577 -24.29 -21.22 11.07
N LEU A 578 -24.15 -22.49 10.65
CA LEU A 578 -24.21 -22.88 9.24
C LEU A 578 -25.57 -22.50 8.64
N LYS A 579 -25.55 -21.75 7.55
CA LYS A 579 -26.73 -21.29 6.82
C LYS A 579 -26.93 -22.01 5.50
N TRP A 580 -25.83 -22.31 4.79
CA TRP A 580 -25.90 -22.99 3.50
C TRP A 580 -24.59 -23.70 3.16
N THR A 581 -24.67 -24.72 2.31
CA THR A 581 -23.51 -25.41 1.75
C THR A 581 -23.71 -25.51 0.23
N ALA A 582 -22.80 -24.88 -0.52
CA ALA A 582 -22.60 -25.11 -1.93
C ALA A 582 -21.73 -26.36 -2.12
N THR A 583 -22.01 -27.15 -3.16
CA THR A 583 -21.27 -28.36 -3.53
C THR A 583 -20.83 -28.31 -4.99
N GLY A 584 -20.13 -29.33 -5.49
CA GLY A 584 -19.57 -29.32 -6.85
C GLY A 584 -20.55 -29.01 -8.00
N ASP A 585 -21.85 -29.25 -7.83
CA ASP A 585 -22.88 -28.91 -8.82
C ASP A 585 -23.28 -27.41 -8.80
N ASP A 586 -22.79 -26.64 -7.82
CA ASP A 586 -23.13 -25.25 -7.56
C ASP A 586 -22.02 -24.28 -8.04
N TYR A 587 -21.16 -24.69 -8.99
CA TYR A 587 -20.10 -23.83 -9.52
C TYR A 587 -19.13 -23.31 -8.45
N VAL A 588 -18.76 -24.14 -7.48
CA VAL A 588 -17.77 -23.80 -6.45
C VAL A 588 -16.45 -23.38 -7.11
N PRO A 589 -15.91 -22.18 -6.87
CA PRO A 589 -14.67 -21.74 -7.50
C PRO A 589 -13.50 -22.69 -7.25
N ASN A 590 -12.66 -22.89 -8.27
CA ASN A 590 -11.47 -23.71 -8.18
C ASN A 590 -10.16 -22.93 -8.40
N LYS A 591 -10.24 -21.64 -8.75
CA LYS A 591 -9.09 -20.74 -8.87
C LYS A 591 -8.96 -19.88 -7.62
N PRO A 592 -7.76 -19.67 -7.08
CA PRO A 592 -7.52 -18.72 -6.00
C PRO A 592 -7.98 -17.31 -6.39
N GLY A 593 -8.61 -16.61 -5.46
CA GLY A 593 -9.11 -15.25 -5.65
C GLY A 593 -8.64 -14.31 -4.55
N ARG A 594 -8.69 -13.01 -4.80
CA ARG A 594 -8.55 -12.00 -3.74
C ARG A 594 -9.84 -11.92 -2.95
N LEU A 595 -9.76 -11.70 -1.64
CA LEU A 595 -10.92 -11.38 -0.83
C LEU A 595 -11.21 -9.89 -0.94
N TRP A 596 -12.42 -9.54 -1.30
CA TRP A 596 -12.93 -8.20 -1.42
C TRP A 596 -13.96 -7.89 -0.35
N LEU A 597 -13.97 -6.64 0.09
CA LEU A 597 -14.94 -6.08 1.02
C LEU A 597 -15.46 -4.79 0.39
N GLY A 598 -16.78 -4.62 0.36
CA GLY A 598 -17.39 -3.49 -0.34
C GLY A 598 -18.67 -3.02 0.30
N TYR A 599 -18.91 -1.71 0.17
CA TYR A 599 -20.20 -1.10 0.39
C TYR A 599 -20.55 -0.24 -0.83
N TRP A 600 -21.26 -0.85 -1.78
CA TRP A 600 -21.38 -0.34 -3.15
C TRP A 600 -22.82 -0.33 -3.64
N PHE A 601 -23.09 0.31 -4.78
CA PHE A 601 -24.46 0.51 -5.29
C PHE A 601 -24.73 -0.34 -6.54
N PRO A 602 -25.48 -1.44 -6.46
CA PRO A 602 -25.90 -2.18 -7.65
C PRO A 602 -26.88 -1.37 -8.50
N ARG A 603 -27.06 -1.80 -9.75
CA ARG A 603 -27.87 -1.08 -10.73
C ARG A 603 -29.34 -0.91 -10.33
N ASN A 604 -30.02 -1.96 -9.88
CA ASN A 604 -31.47 -1.91 -9.67
C ASN A 604 -32.05 -2.85 -8.60
N TRP A 605 -31.24 -3.47 -7.76
CA TRP A 605 -31.74 -4.44 -6.78
C TRP A 605 -31.45 -4.10 -5.32
N GLY A 606 -30.57 -3.15 -4.99
CA GLY A 606 -30.26 -2.81 -3.59
C GLY A 606 -31.36 -2.04 -2.84
N GLY A 607 -32.38 -1.50 -3.54
CA GLY A 607 -33.37 -0.58 -2.97
C GLY A 607 -33.06 0.90 -3.27
N GLU A 608 -33.77 1.81 -2.60
CA GLU A 608 -33.59 3.26 -2.80
C GLU A 608 -32.59 3.88 -1.82
N ALA A 609 -31.60 4.60 -2.35
CA ALA A 609 -30.52 5.25 -1.61
C ALA A 609 -30.94 6.56 -0.91
N ASN A 610 -32.00 6.50 -0.10
CA ASN A 610 -32.58 7.66 0.57
C ASN A 610 -31.81 8.07 1.85
N PHE A 611 -30.54 8.39 1.71
CA PHE A 611 -29.68 8.89 2.79
C PHE A 611 -28.62 9.85 2.22
N SER A 612 -27.89 10.54 3.10
CA SER A 612 -26.74 11.34 2.72
C SER A 612 -25.47 10.49 2.77
N THR A 613 -25.09 10.02 3.95
CA THR A 613 -23.97 9.11 4.16
C THR A 613 -24.41 7.89 4.98
N SER A 614 -23.72 6.79 4.80
CA SER A 614 -23.86 5.55 5.58
C SER A 614 -22.50 4.86 5.65
N GLN A 615 -22.28 4.03 6.67
CA GLN A 615 -20.98 3.37 6.90
C GLN A 615 -21.18 1.90 7.20
N LEU A 616 -20.42 1.06 6.50
CA LEU A 616 -20.15 -0.32 6.88
C LEU A 616 -18.86 -0.33 7.71
N LEU A 617 -18.93 -0.87 8.93
CA LEU A 617 -17.76 -1.01 9.81
C LEU A 617 -17.31 -2.45 9.82
N ILE A 618 -16.00 -2.68 9.70
CA ILE A 618 -15.37 -4.00 9.73
C ILE A 618 -14.32 -3.98 10.84
N ASP A 619 -14.43 -4.93 11.75
CA ASP A 619 -13.58 -5.08 12.93
C ASP A 619 -12.33 -5.89 12.60
N TYR A 620 -12.49 -7.03 11.96
CA TYR A 620 -11.35 -7.81 11.47
C TYR A 620 -11.70 -8.64 10.26
N VAL A 621 -10.63 -9.07 9.59
CA VAL A 621 -10.64 -10.12 8.58
C VAL A 621 -9.64 -11.19 9.00
N SER A 622 -10.03 -12.45 8.90
CA SER A 622 -9.17 -13.61 9.16
C SER A 622 -9.32 -14.63 8.04
N ILE A 623 -8.19 -15.19 7.59
CA ILE A 623 -8.13 -16.23 6.58
C ILE A 623 -7.19 -17.33 7.06
N LYS A 624 -7.68 -18.57 7.14
CA LYS A 624 -6.90 -19.77 7.49
C LYS A 624 -6.83 -20.70 6.29
N PRO A 625 -5.73 -20.70 5.53
CA PRO A 625 -5.59 -21.58 4.38
C PRO A 625 -5.58 -23.06 4.78
N HIS A 626 -6.26 -23.88 4.00
CA HIS A 626 -6.16 -25.33 4.07
C HIS A 626 -5.06 -25.83 3.12
N ASP A 627 -4.32 -26.88 3.53
CA ASP A 627 -3.39 -27.57 2.63
C ASP A 627 -4.16 -28.54 1.71
N THR A 628 -4.78 -27.99 0.66
CA THR A 628 -5.42 -28.78 -0.41
C THR A 628 -4.84 -28.43 -1.77
N GLY A 629 -4.67 -29.46 -2.61
CA GLY A 629 -3.86 -29.40 -3.83
C GLY A 629 -4.64 -29.19 -5.13
N GLY A 630 -5.96 -28.98 -5.08
CA GLY A 630 -6.77 -28.86 -6.30
C GLY A 630 -7.09 -27.43 -6.75
N ALA A 631 -6.48 -26.41 -6.15
CA ALA A 631 -6.53 -25.06 -6.70
C ALA A 631 -5.85 -25.01 -8.07
N VAL A 632 -6.55 -24.46 -9.07
CA VAL A 632 -6.02 -24.19 -10.40
C VAL A 632 -5.35 -22.83 -10.37
N VAL A 633 -4.01 -22.82 -10.41
CA VAL A 633 -3.22 -21.57 -10.42
C VAL A 633 -3.10 -21.05 -11.85
N GLN A 634 -3.53 -19.81 -12.06
CA GLN A 634 -3.48 -19.15 -13.36
C GLN A 634 -3.37 -17.63 -13.15
N SER A 635 -2.82 -16.88 -14.11
CA SER A 635 -2.77 -15.41 -14.01
C SER A 635 -4.11 -14.76 -14.30
N GLU A 636 -4.45 -13.70 -13.59
CA GLU A 636 -5.52 -12.80 -14.05
C GLU A 636 -5.09 -12.01 -15.28
N SER A 637 -6.05 -11.64 -16.12
CA SER A 637 -5.78 -10.79 -17.29
C SER A 637 -5.45 -9.35 -16.90
N TYR A 638 -6.09 -8.82 -15.86
CA TYR A 638 -5.90 -7.44 -15.41
C TYR A 638 -5.85 -7.35 -13.87
N PRO A 639 -4.82 -7.92 -13.22
CA PRO A 639 -4.76 -8.05 -11.77
C PRO A 639 -4.76 -6.72 -11.00
N LEU A 640 -4.49 -5.60 -11.67
CA LEU A 640 -4.45 -4.28 -11.03
C LEU A 640 -5.40 -3.26 -11.67
N ASP A 641 -6.25 -3.70 -12.62
CA ASP A 641 -7.24 -2.81 -13.22
C ASP A 641 -8.33 -2.39 -12.22
N GLY A 642 -8.54 -1.08 -12.13
CA GLY A 642 -9.56 -0.45 -11.29
C GLY A 642 -9.23 -0.45 -9.80
N PHE A 643 -7.96 -0.58 -9.44
CA PHE A 643 -7.45 -0.15 -8.14
C PHE A 643 -6.85 1.25 -8.26
N ALA A 644 -6.94 2.00 -7.17
CA ALA A 644 -6.28 3.30 -7.05
C ALA A 644 -4.76 3.10 -7.05
N ALA A 645 -4.02 4.03 -7.65
CA ALA A 645 -2.58 4.11 -7.45
C ALA A 645 -2.29 4.35 -5.96
N TRP A 646 -1.12 3.92 -5.50
CA TRP A 646 -0.77 3.98 -4.08
C TRP A 646 -0.79 5.42 -3.55
N GLU A 647 -0.43 6.39 -4.39
CA GLU A 647 -0.38 7.80 -4.09
C GLU A 647 -1.78 8.41 -3.84
N GLU A 648 -2.83 7.73 -4.32
CA GLU A 648 -4.22 8.15 -4.17
C GLU A 648 -4.85 7.62 -2.87
N TYR A 649 -4.12 6.88 -2.04
CA TYR A 649 -4.68 6.32 -0.82
C TYR A 649 -4.97 7.45 0.17
N PRO A 650 -6.14 7.47 0.83
CA PRO A 650 -6.60 8.61 1.64
C PRO A 650 -5.70 8.93 2.85
N GLY A 651 -4.77 8.03 3.20
CA GLY A 651 -3.73 8.26 4.22
C GLY A 651 -2.39 8.77 3.69
N TYR A 652 -2.20 8.84 2.37
CA TYR A 652 -0.95 9.25 1.71
C TYR A 652 -0.99 10.69 1.18
N SER A 653 -2.18 11.21 0.84
CA SER A 653 -2.33 12.55 0.31
C SER A 653 -2.15 13.64 1.37
N SER A 654 -0.94 14.19 1.51
CA SER A 654 -0.77 15.58 1.96
C SER A 654 -1.18 16.51 0.83
N PHE A 655 -2.49 16.77 0.67
CA PHE A 655 -2.93 17.76 -0.30
C PHE A 655 -2.30 19.14 0.03
N PRO A 656 -1.63 19.81 -0.92
CA PRO A 656 -1.27 21.22 -0.75
C PRO A 656 -2.55 22.05 -0.65
N ASN A 657 -2.65 22.86 0.40
CA ASN A 657 -3.71 23.84 0.69
C ASN A 657 -4.57 24.23 -0.53
N GLY A 658 -5.71 23.55 -0.70
CA GLY A 658 -6.83 24.07 -1.47
C GLY A 658 -7.64 24.99 -0.57
N GLU A 659 -7.67 26.28 -0.90
CA GLU A 659 -8.47 27.28 -0.18
C GLU A 659 -9.91 26.80 0.08
N PRO A 660 -10.49 27.09 1.27
CA PRO A 660 -11.88 26.79 1.52
C PRO A 660 -12.78 27.62 0.59
N SER A 661 -13.60 26.92 -0.20
CA SER A 661 -14.71 27.52 -0.96
C SER A 661 -15.68 28.24 -0.01
N PRO A 662 -16.19 29.45 -0.35
CA PRO A 662 -16.95 30.27 0.57
C PRO A 662 -18.29 29.63 0.96
N THR A 663 -18.51 29.47 2.26
CA THR A 663 -19.77 28.99 2.86
C THR A 663 -20.91 29.98 2.60
N PRO A 664 -22.08 29.55 2.09
CA PRO A 664 -23.25 30.41 2.01
C PRO A 664 -23.80 30.73 3.42
N SER A 665 -24.15 32.00 3.60
CA SER A 665 -24.59 32.61 4.87
C SER A 665 -25.89 31.97 5.42
N PRO A 666 -26.00 31.72 6.74
CA PRO A 666 -27.18 31.11 7.34
C PRO A 666 -28.36 32.10 7.44
N SER A 667 -29.54 31.63 7.06
CA SER A 667 -30.83 32.30 7.33
C SER A 667 -31.32 31.94 8.74
N PRO A 668 -31.93 32.86 9.51
CA PRO A 668 -32.24 32.63 10.92
C PRO A 668 -33.47 31.72 11.11
N SER A 669 -33.36 30.76 12.02
CA SER A 669 -34.46 29.87 12.47
C SER A 669 -34.98 30.32 13.85
N PRO A 670 -36.30 30.25 14.12
CA PRO A 670 -36.90 30.75 15.36
C PRO A 670 -36.77 29.82 16.58
N SER A 671 -36.89 30.45 17.76
CA SER A 671 -36.71 29.98 19.14
C SER A 671 -37.50 28.70 19.54
N PRO A 672 -36.97 27.88 20.47
CA PRO A 672 -37.59 26.61 20.88
C PRO A 672 -38.62 26.77 22.01
N SER A 673 -39.49 25.76 22.15
CA SER A 673 -40.35 25.50 23.33
C SER A 673 -40.04 24.09 23.88
N PRO A 674 -40.08 23.85 25.21
CA PRO A 674 -39.49 22.66 25.83
C PRO A 674 -40.51 21.54 26.13
N SER A 675 -40.05 20.27 26.15
CA SER A 675 -40.64 19.18 26.94
C SER A 675 -39.76 17.90 26.89
N PRO A 676 -39.99 16.85 27.72
CA PRO A 676 -39.10 16.47 28.81
C PRO A 676 -38.40 15.10 28.62
N SER A 677 -37.44 14.86 29.53
CA SER A 677 -36.54 13.71 29.67
C SER A 677 -37.23 12.33 29.81
N PRO A 678 -36.65 11.27 29.22
CA PRO A 678 -36.80 9.89 29.69
C PRO A 678 -35.56 9.40 30.47
N SER A 679 -35.87 8.54 31.44
CA SER A 679 -34.99 7.83 32.39
C SER A 679 -34.09 6.77 31.70
N PRO A 680 -32.91 6.42 32.26
CA PRO A 680 -31.94 5.52 31.62
C PRO A 680 -32.30 4.03 31.78
N SER A 681 -31.90 3.22 30.80
CA SER A 681 -31.84 1.75 30.83
C SER A 681 -30.42 1.30 30.42
N PRO A 682 -29.95 0.11 30.86
CA PRO A 682 -28.57 -0.14 31.25
C PRO A 682 -27.61 -0.30 30.07
N SER A 683 -26.40 0.25 30.25
CA SER A 683 -25.28 0.21 29.30
C SER A 683 -24.44 -1.07 29.49
N PRO A 684 -23.90 -1.66 28.41
CA PRO A 684 -22.90 -2.74 28.50
C PRO A 684 -21.61 -2.23 29.16
N SER A 685 -20.93 -3.12 29.90
CA SER A 685 -19.76 -2.78 30.72
C SER A 685 -18.63 -2.12 29.90
N PRO A 686 -18.20 -0.89 30.24
CA PRO A 686 -17.14 -0.18 29.52
C PRO A 686 -15.74 -0.73 29.84
N GLN A 687 -14.83 -0.68 28.87
CA GLN A 687 -13.39 -0.62 29.13
C GLN A 687 -13.17 0.49 30.16
N THR A 688 -12.72 0.14 31.36
CA THR A 688 -12.68 1.05 32.49
C THR A 688 -11.49 2.01 32.33
N ASN A 689 -11.78 3.28 32.07
CA ASN A 689 -10.78 4.34 32.20
C ASN A 689 -10.28 4.35 33.66
N LEU A 690 -8.98 4.13 33.84
CA LEU A 690 -8.34 4.06 35.16
C LEU A 690 -8.17 5.45 35.80
N LEU A 691 -8.39 6.54 35.04
CA LEU A 691 -8.34 7.91 35.53
C LEU A 691 -9.68 8.35 36.12
N ALA A 692 -9.67 8.98 37.29
CA ALA A 692 -10.83 9.70 37.78
C ALA A 692 -10.99 11.03 37.03
N ASN A 693 -12.20 11.29 36.50
CA ASN A 693 -12.60 12.58 35.92
C ASN A 693 -11.57 13.10 34.88
N GLY A 694 -11.19 12.24 33.93
CA GLY A 694 -10.29 12.57 32.82
C GLY A 694 -10.93 13.47 31.75
N ASP A 695 -12.26 13.55 31.72
CA ASP A 695 -13.08 14.45 30.90
C ASP A 695 -13.29 15.84 31.54
N PHE A 696 -12.73 16.06 32.74
CA PHE A 696 -12.82 17.29 33.53
C PHE A 696 -14.22 17.89 33.73
N SER A 697 -15.29 17.12 33.48
CA SER A 697 -16.69 17.56 33.62
C SER A 697 -17.04 17.92 35.07
N SER A 698 -16.30 17.37 36.03
CA SER A 698 -16.35 17.68 37.46
C SER A 698 -15.17 18.55 37.94
N GLY A 699 -14.64 19.41 37.05
CA GLY A 699 -13.53 20.32 37.34
C GLY A 699 -12.22 19.55 37.59
N MET A 700 -11.46 19.95 38.62
CA MET A 700 -10.19 19.30 38.99
C MET A 700 -10.37 18.11 39.95
N THR A 701 -11.58 17.55 40.10
CA THR A 701 -11.81 16.41 41.00
C THR A 701 -10.91 15.23 40.62
N GLY A 702 -10.14 14.70 41.57
CA GLY A 702 -9.17 13.61 41.31
C GLY A 702 -7.81 14.07 40.77
N TRP A 703 -7.66 15.34 40.41
CA TRP A 703 -6.42 15.91 39.88
C TRP A 703 -5.81 16.94 40.84
N THR A 704 -4.49 17.01 40.87
CA THR A 704 -3.73 17.93 41.72
C THR A 704 -2.87 18.87 40.89
N GLN A 705 -2.78 20.13 41.30
CA GLN A 705 -1.84 21.09 40.73
C GLN A 705 -0.43 20.81 41.30
N ALA A 706 0.42 20.17 40.51
CA ALA A 706 1.80 19.84 40.91
C ALA A 706 2.77 21.01 40.73
N ALA A 707 2.56 21.84 39.70
CA ALA A 707 3.38 23.01 39.42
C ALA A 707 2.61 24.08 38.60
N GLY A 708 3.09 25.32 38.63
CA GLY A 708 2.51 26.45 37.91
C GLY A 708 1.05 26.72 38.30
N THR A 709 0.22 27.08 37.32
CA THR A 709 -1.20 27.43 37.52
C THR A 709 -2.07 26.50 36.69
N VAL A 710 -2.96 25.75 37.35
CA VAL A 710 -3.84 24.74 36.74
C VAL A 710 -5.26 24.89 37.27
N ALA A 711 -6.24 24.90 36.37
CA ALA A 711 -7.67 24.96 36.71
C ALA A 711 -8.52 24.23 35.66
N ALA A 712 -9.79 23.94 35.96
CA ALA A 712 -10.73 23.39 34.99
C ALA A 712 -12.08 24.14 35.04
N PRO A 713 -12.13 25.40 34.54
CA PRO A 713 -13.29 26.28 34.69
C PRO A 713 -14.45 25.98 33.73
N SER A 714 -14.20 25.22 32.65
CA SER A 714 -15.14 25.02 31.53
C SER A 714 -15.22 23.57 31.04
N GLY A 715 -14.93 22.60 31.91
CA GLY A 715 -14.98 21.18 31.54
C GLY A 715 -13.74 20.67 30.80
N GLU A 716 -12.62 21.40 30.82
CA GLU A 716 -11.31 20.97 30.32
C GLU A 716 -10.22 21.47 31.29
N MET A 717 -9.08 20.78 31.41
CA MET A 717 -7.94 21.28 32.17
C MET A 717 -7.24 22.41 31.41
N VAL A 718 -6.99 23.53 32.10
CA VAL A 718 -6.28 24.71 31.61
C VAL A 718 -4.96 24.85 32.36
N LEU A 719 -3.86 24.82 31.62
CA LEU A 719 -2.47 24.92 32.09
C LEU A 719 -1.91 26.29 31.66
N THR A 720 -1.88 27.27 32.56
CA THR A 720 -1.52 28.66 32.20
C THR A 720 -0.01 28.88 32.12
N GLY A 721 0.46 29.55 31.07
CA GLY A 721 1.87 29.89 30.87
C GLY A 721 2.45 30.81 31.95
N GLY A 722 3.71 30.56 32.31
CA GLY A 722 4.46 31.31 33.30
C GLY A 722 5.95 30.93 33.29
N SER A 723 6.71 31.42 34.27
CA SER A 723 8.16 31.14 34.40
C SER A 723 8.51 29.72 34.87
N VAL A 724 7.49 28.89 35.12
CA VAL A 724 7.61 27.48 35.48
C VAL A 724 6.61 26.67 34.66
N THR A 725 6.88 25.38 34.45
CA THR A 725 5.98 24.47 33.75
C THR A 725 4.71 24.32 34.60
N SER A 726 3.55 24.62 34.02
CA SER A 726 2.27 24.32 34.66
C SER A 726 1.96 22.84 34.50
N ARG A 727 1.58 22.15 35.58
CA ARG A 727 1.41 20.69 35.59
C ARG A 727 0.27 20.27 36.49
N GLY A 728 -0.71 19.57 35.91
CA GLY A 728 -1.78 18.88 36.62
C GLY A 728 -1.54 17.37 36.59
N GLU A 729 -1.70 16.69 37.72
CA GLU A 729 -1.43 15.25 37.81
C GLU A 729 -2.39 14.47 38.71
N GLN A 730 -2.53 13.19 38.41
CA GLN A 730 -3.22 12.19 39.21
C GLN A 730 -2.22 11.08 39.58
N THR A 731 -2.06 10.81 40.87
CA THR A 731 -1.02 9.91 41.42
C THR A 731 -1.64 8.63 41.97
N ASN A 732 -0.82 7.59 42.15
CA ASN A 732 -1.23 6.29 42.71
C ASN A 732 -2.31 5.57 41.89
N ILE A 733 -2.31 5.74 40.57
CA ILE A 733 -3.24 5.05 39.68
C ILE A 733 -2.81 3.58 39.62
N ALA A 734 -3.70 2.67 40.01
CA ALA A 734 -3.40 1.24 40.08
C ALA A 734 -3.20 0.65 38.68
N VAL A 735 -2.08 -0.05 38.49
CA VAL A 735 -1.72 -0.77 37.26
C VAL A 735 -1.05 -2.10 37.64
N THR A 736 -0.95 -3.03 36.70
CA THR A 736 -0.34 -4.35 36.91
C THR A 736 1.08 -4.38 36.33
N PRO A 737 2.13 -4.71 37.12
CA PRO A 737 3.47 -4.85 36.59
C PRO A 737 3.54 -5.88 35.44
N GLY A 738 4.23 -5.54 34.36
CA GLY A 738 4.36 -6.35 33.15
C GLY A 738 3.22 -6.20 32.15
N LYS A 739 2.14 -5.47 32.48
CA LYS A 739 1.06 -5.13 31.54
C LYS A 739 1.33 -3.82 30.82
N THR A 740 0.84 -3.74 29.59
CA THR A 740 0.97 -2.57 28.74
C THR A 740 -0.28 -1.71 28.87
N TYR A 741 -0.07 -0.40 29.01
CA TYR A 741 -1.13 0.60 29.16
C TYR A 741 -0.95 1.71 28.14
N ARG A 742 -2.07 2.27 27.66
CA ARG A 742 -2.10 3.46 26.81
C ARG A 742 -2.73 4.61 27.58
N LEU A 743 -1.98 5.72 27.68
CA LEU A 743 -2.48 7.00 28.14
C LEU A 743 -2.78 7.86 26.92
N SER A 744 -4.02 8.31 26.74
CA SER A 744 -4.43 9.23 25.67
C SER A 744 -5.20 10.43 26.23
N GLY A 745 -5.32 11.48 25.42
CA GLY A 745 -6.13 12.67 25.74
C GLY A 745 -6.04 13.71 24.64
N ASP A 746 -7.05 14.57 24.55
CA ASP A 746 -7.09 15.69 23.62
C ASP A 746 -6.30 16.86 24.19
N LEU A 747 -5.29 17.31 23.46
CA LEU A 747 -4.53 18.50 23.79
C LEU A 747 -4.79 19.61 22.77
N ARG A 748 -4.65 20.87 23.21
CA ARG A 748 -4.53 22.04 22.32
C ARG A 748 -3.81 23.18 23.03
N ASN A 749 -3.34 24.15 22.27
CA ASN A 749 -2.73 25.36 22.78
C ASN A 749 -3.53 26.60 22.39
N SER A 750 -3.38 27.69 23.13
CA SER A 750 -3.91 28.99 22.70
C SER A 750 -3.17 29.57 21.48
N SER A 751 -1.99 29.04 21.15
CA SER A 751 -1.16 29.48 20.01
C SER A 751 -0.37 28.30 19.43
N SER A 752 -0.19 28.28 18.11
CA SER A 752 0.49 27.19 17.38
C SER A 752 2.01 27.10 17.60
N GLY A 753 2.56 27.93 18.49
CA GLY A 753 3.99 27.97 18.85
C GLY A 753 4.27 27.58 20.31
N SER A 754 3.26 27.11 21.05
CA SER A 754 3.40 26.67 22.43
C SER A 754 3.22 25.16 22.54
N TRP A 755 3.91 24.52 23.49
CA TRP A 755 3.87 23.08 23.70
C TRP A 755 3.12 22.68 24.97
N THR A 756 2.18 21.74 24.80
CA THR A 756 1.51 20.99 25.87
C THR A 756 1.86 19.51 25.74
N TYR A 757 2.04 18.82 26.86
CA TYR A 757 2.43 17.42 26.96
C TYR A 757 1.45 16.63 27.82
N LEU A 758 1.26 15.36 27.46
CA LEU A 758 0.61 14.33 28.26
C LEU A 758 1.63 13.24 28.56
N GLY A 759 1.79 12.85 29.83
CA GLY A 759 2.87 11.96 30.23
C GLY A 759 2.58 11.09 31.43
N VAL A 760 3.42 10.06 31.58
CA VAL A 760 3.41 9.12 32.69
C VAL A 760 4.67 9.29 33.52
N GLY A 761 4.51 9.28 34.84
CA GLY A 761 5.57 9.27 35.84
C GLY A 761 5.57 7.96 36.64
N GLY A 762 6.75 7.52 37.06
CA GLY A 762 6.97 6.25 37.74
C GLY A 762 8.06 5.44 37.04
N THR A 763 8.28 4.20 37.48
CA THR A 763 9.16 3.26 36.78
C THR A 763 8.35 2.52 35.73
N VAL A 764 8.59 2.86 34.46
CA VAL A 764 7.94 2.27 33.28
C VAL A 764 8.99 1.90 32.24
N THR A 765 8.69 0.95 31.37
CA THR A 765 9.55 0.46 30.29
C THR A 765 8.77 0.37 28.98
N GLY A 766 9.46 0.16 27.85
CA GLY A 766 8.78 -0.06 26.56
C GLY A 766 7.90 1.11 26.12
N VAL A 767 8.34 2.34 26.37
CA VAL A 767 7.56 3.53 26.03
C VAL A 767 7.58 3.77 24.52
N THR A 768 6.41 3.89 23.90
CA THR A 768 6.25 4.26 22.48
C THR A 768 5.45 5.55 22.33
N ASN A 769 5.65 6.24 21.20
CA ASN A 769 5.05 7.55 20.89
C ASN A 769 5.40 8.67 21.91
N SER A 770 6.68 8.78 22.30
CA SER A 770 7.15 9.84 23.19
C SER A 770 7.89 10.94 22.43
N GLN A 771 7.69 12.21 22.82
CA GLN A 771 8.25 13.41 22.17
C GLN A 771 8.93 14.38 23.16
N GLY A 772 9.16 13.96 24.40
CA GLY A 772 9.76 14.77 25.46
C GLY A 772 11.17 14.33 25.86
N THR A 773 11.90 15.24 26.52
CA THR A 773 13.29 15.01 27.00
C THR A 773 13.45 13.88 28.03
N ALA A 774 12.34 13.30 28.52
CA ALA A 774 12.31 12.24 29.51
C ALA A 774 11.87 10.86 28.97
N ASN A 775 11.57 10.72 27.67
CA ASN A 775 11.09 9.47 27.03
C ASN A 775 9.82 8.84 27.66
N THR A 776 8.96 9.62 28.35
CA THR A 776 7.71 9.14 28.99
C THR A 776 6.49 10.03 28.75
N GLU A 777 6.53 10.91 27.75
CA GLU A 777 5.46 11.87 27.45
C GLU A 777 5.33 12.14 25.95
N ALA A 778 4.11 12.42 25.49
CA ALA A 778 3.77 12.86 24.14
C ALA A 778 3.38 14.34 24.14
N GLY A 779 3.87 15.13 23.18
CA GLY A 779 3.66 16.57 23.11
C GLY A 779 2.99 17.02 21.82
N MET A 780 2.41 18.21 21.82
CA MET A 780 1.92 18.85 20.60
C MET A 780 1.96 20.39 20.67
N SER A 781 2.09 21.03 19.50
CA SER A 781 2.14 22.50 19.38
C SER A 781 1.00 23.14 18.60
N SER A 782 -0.06 22.40 18.23
CA SER A 782 -1.23 22.93 17.51
C SER A 782 -2.18 23.76 18.39
N SER A 783 -2.95 24.65 17.77
CA SER A 783 -4.07 25.36 18.41
C SER A 783 -5.41 24.63 18.28
N SER A 784 -5.51 23.63 17.40
CA SER A 784 -6.66 22.74 17.29
C SER A 784 -6.56 21.61 18.30
N ALA A 785 -7.71 21.16 18.83
CA ALA A 785 -7.77 19.94 19.63
C ALA A 785 -7.24 18.76 18.82
N THR A 786 -6.27 18.04 19.36
CA THR A 786 -5.64 16.87 18.74
C THR A 786 -5.41 15.83 19.81
N GLN A 787 -5.86 14.61 19.55
CA GLN A 787 -5.60 13.52 20.47
C GLN A 787 -4.11 13.15 20.44
N VAL A 788 -3.48 13.12 21.60
CA VAL A 788 -2.13 12.60 21.79
C VAL A 788 -2.20 11.34 22.65
N TRP A 789 -1.18 10.50 22.56
CA TRP A 789 -1.09 9.31 23.41
C TRP A 789 0.35 8.86 23.64
N VAL A 790 0.59 8.19 24.75
CA VAL A 790 1.83 7.48 25.05
C VAL A 790 1.48 6.08 25.56
N GLN A 791 2.18 5.06 25.08
CA GLN A 791 2.02 3.69 25.56
C GLN A 791 3.24 3.29 26.37
N PHE A 792 3.05 2.50 27.43
CA PHE A 792 4.12 2.04 28.30
C PHE A 792 3.79 0.69 28.94
N THR A 793 4.80 -0.10 29.26
CA THR A 793 4.68 -1.27 30.14
C THR A 793 4.94 -0.84 31.58
N ALA A 794 3.99 -1.10 32.47
CA ALA A 794 4.14 -0.78 33.88
C ALA A 794 5.22 -1.67 34.52
N SER A 795 6.23 -1.08 35.17
CA SER A 795 7.23 -1.85 35.94
C SER A 795 6.92 -1.87 37.44
N SER A 796 5.87 -1.18 37.87
CA SER A 796 5.40 -1.09 39.26
C SER A 796 3.88 -1.15 39.33
N SER A 797 3.31 -1.31 40.53
CA SER A 797 1.86 -1.48 40.71
C SER A 797 1.06 -0.18 40.69
N THR A 798 1.73 0.96 40.52
CA THR A 798 1.09 2.27 40.46
C THR A 798 1.86 3.21 39.55
N VAL A 799 1.15 4.07 38.83
CA VAL A 799 1.74 5.16 38.03
C VAL A 799 1.14 6.52 38.40
N THR A 800 1.84 7.58 37.99
CA THR A 800 1.34 8.95 37.97
C THR A 800 1.06 9.34 36.53
N VAL A 801 -0.09 9.95 36.26
CA VAL A 801 -0.40 10.55 34.95
C VAL A 801 -0.43 12.06 35.10
N TYR A 802 0.12 12.79 34.13
CA TYR A 802 0.15 14.25 34.15
C TYR A 802 -0.10 14.86 32.77
N ALA A 803 -0.68 16.07 32.77
CA ALA A 803 -0.64 16.99 31.65
C ALA A 803 0.19 18.22 32.04
N SER A 804 0.98 18.76 31.11
CA SER A 804 1.87 19.90 31.41
C SER A 804 2.02 20.88 30.25
N PHE A 805 2.15 22.16 30.57
CA PHE A 805 2.42 23.24 29.61
C PHE A 805 3.80 23.82 29.88
N TYR A 806 4.69 23.75 28.88
CA TYR A 806 6.11 24.00 29.07
C TYR A 806 6.40 25.47 29.43
N LYS A 807 7.36 25.68 30.35
CA LYS A 807 7.71 26.99 30.92
C LYS A 807 8.13 28.01 29.87
N ASP A 808 8.05 29.29 30.23
CA ASP A 808 8.50 30.44 29.43
C ASP A 808 7.78 30.60 28.08
N GLN A 809 6.61 29.96 27.92
CA GLN A 809 5.73 30.10 26.77
C GLN A 809 4.53 31.00 27.12
N SER A 810 4.10 31.81 26.16
CA SER A 810 2.92 32.67 26.32
C SER A 810 1.64 31.89 26.04
N GLY A 811 0.56 32.21 26.78
CA GLY A 811 -0.75 31.59 26.55
C GLY A 811 -1.06 30.46 27.52
N SER A 812 -1.81 29.46 27.06
CA SER A 812 -2.22 28.30 27.88
C SER A 812 -2.29 27.03 27.04
N GLY A 813 -1.98 25.92 27.68
CA GLY A 813 -2.28 24.57 27.22
C GLY A 813 -3.63 24.12 27.75
N TYR A 814 -4.29 23.26 26.99
CA TYR A 814 -5.57 22.67 27.36
C TYR A 814 -5.49 21.16 27.21
N ALA A 815 -6.09 20.42 28.14
CA ALA A 815 -6.14 18.97 28.13
C ALA A 815 -7.56 18.48 28.50
N ASP A 816 -8.10 17.55 27.72
CA ASP A 816 -9.45 17.02 27.92
C ASP A 816 -9.55 15.55 27.46
N ASN A 817 -10.59 14.84 27.88
CA ASN A 817 -10.85 13.44 27.52
C ASN A 817 -9.67 12.49 27.80
N LEU A 818 -9.00 12.64 28.95
CA LEU A 818 -7.86 11.81 29.32
C LEU A 818 -8.31 10.39 29.68
N VAL A 819 -7.69 9.40 29.05
CA VAL A 819 -7.96 7.98 29.26
C VAL A 819 -6.67 7.22 29.55
N LEU A 820 -6.67 6.40 30.59
CA LEU A 820 -5.66 5.37 30.81
C LEU A 820 -6.35 4.01 30.81
N SER A 821 -5.95 3.12 29.91
CA SER A 821 -6.49 1.76 29.81
C SER A 821 -5.39 0.73 29.56
N GLU A 822 -5.63 -0.52 29.98
CA GLU A 822 -4.79 -1.66 29.62
C GLU A 822 -4.99 -1.99 28.14
N VAL A 823 -3.89 -2.22 27.41
CA VAL A 823 -3.89 -2.72 26.04
C VAL A 823 -3.95 -4.24 26.13
N ILE A 824 -5.04 -4.85 25.64
CA ILE A 824 -5.31 -6.29 25.74
C ILE A 824 -4.71 -7.03 24.57
#